data_AF-A0AAX3QBR5-F1
#
_entry.id   AF-A0AAX3QBR5-F1
#
_cell.length_a   1.000
_cell.length_b   1.000
_cell.length_c   1.000
_cell.angle_alpha   90.00
_cell.angle_beta   90.00
_cell.angle_gamma   90.00
#
_symmetry.space_group_name_H-M   'P 1'
#
loop_
_entity.id
_entity.type
_entity.pdbx_description
1 polymer ?
#
loop_
_entity_poly.entity_id
_entity_poly.type
_entity_poly.pdbx_seq_one_letter_code
_entity_poly.pdbx_strand_id
1 'polypeptide(L)'
;MTPFSIIKKNLQRNLKNYVLYFASMILSIVIYFIFVSLQYNDYIVEQTNTAKGIADVFQASSVILIIFVAIFIWYSNSFFTKKRKKEIALYSLLGVPKRQIGTMLFYENLIIGIIALIIGMSIGALLSKVFSMLLLKVMQLSTTISFSFSLEAIIHTTLVFTIIILITSFHGYSIIYKFKLIELLQAERQGELIPKGSIWTALLGIILVISSYWFALQPIFSSIWLDHKTRNMCIILGGSIIGTYFIFRSFTVFLLLGLQKNKTRYYRGINVFSVSQLLARIQANAKTLTAIALLSAVTLCGIGASYSMYYKNKVMIDKTEPFSFMYVKTDSQVDQQIENTIKNSNHTIKEKLTIPLIKVKADLQVNGLMPINFERNPNELNLLSENTFNMLADKTNKDIKVSLQNTEVVALDANKSNTFQTEYKNGKVDLHLSSSDYSLQFVGKIQDNILNDSLHEFTIVVPDKFFYDMSKQQKPYMLQAYKVSDDKNTKKLTKAIQILLKDIHLISKYGAYKSVVEASGLVIFAGVFLGLVFLAATGSIIYFKQLTKATIDQDKYIILRKLGVSKQTIFKSIAKQIAFIFILPLTIGSLHSIVVLKALSNTLGIDIFIPVLTTIVAYTLIYFAYYILTVKSYNNIVNK
;
A
#
# COMPACT_ATOMS: atom_id res chain seq x y z
N MET A 1 -12.35 51.89 8.62
CA MET A 1 -11.49 50.84 8.00
C MET A 1 -12.40 49.74 7.45
N THR A 2 -12.29 49.39 6.17
CA THR A 2 -13.14 48.34 5.59
C THR A 2 -12.68 46.94 6.05
N PRO A 3 -13.59 45.94 6.17
CA PRO A 3 -13.22 44.56 6.52
C PRO A 3 -12.11 43.99 5.62
N PHE A 4 -12.13 44.34 4.33
CA PHE A 4 -11.12 43.94 3.36
C PHE A 4 -9.72 44.51 3.64
N SER A 5 -9.65 45.78 4.07
CA SER A 5 -8.38 46.41 4.46
C SER A 5 -7.75 45.75 5.70
N ILE A 6 -8.59 45.25 6.62
CA ILE A 6 -8.14 44.50 7.80
C ILE A 6 -7.63 43.12 7.37
N ILE A 7 -8.38 42.39 6.53
CA ILE A 7 -7.98 41.06 6.03
C ILE A 7 -6.62 41.13 5.32
N LYS A 8 -6.42 42.08 4.40
CA LYS A 8 -5.15 42.24 3.66
C LYS A 8 -3.96 42.52 4.61
N LYS A 9 -4.15 43.42 5.57
CA LYS A 9 -3.10 43.81 6.53
C LYS A 9 -2.77 42.68 7.51
N ASN A 10 -3.77 41.86 7.86
CA ASN A 10 -3.61 40.70 8.74
C ASN A 10 -2.86 39.57 8.01
N LEU A 11 -3.25 39.26 6.77
CA LEU A 11 -2.53 38.30 5.92
C LEU A 11 -1.06 38.69 5.79
N GLN A 12 -0.75 39.95 5.45
CA GLN A 12 0.62 40.44 5.30
C GLN A 12 1.45 40.41 6.60
N ARG A 13 0.89 40.84 7.74
CA ARG A 13 1.62 40.91 9.01
C ARG A 13 1.84 39.55 9.66
N ASN A 14 0.92 38.61 9.47
CA ASN A 14 0.98 37.29 10.10
C ASN A 14 1.42 36.18 9.13
N LEU A 15 1.92 36.48 7.92
CA LEU A 15 2.34 35.50 6.91
C LEU A 15 3.14 34.33 7.49
N LYS A 16 4.10 34.58 8.39
CA LYS A 16 4.90 33.52 9.05
C LYS A 16 4.06 32.49 9.81
N ASN A 17 2.91 32.88 10.34
CA ASN A 17 1.95 32.00 11.00
C ASN A 17 0.99 31.31 10.02
N TYR A 18 0.72 31.91 8.84
CA TYR A 18 -0.11 31.33 7.76
C TYR A 18 0.64 30.33 6.89
N VAL A 19 1.96 30.50 6.71
CA VAL A 19 2.80 29.69 5.80
C VAL A 19 2.58 28.19 6.00
N LEU A 20 2.40 27.73 7.24
CA LEU A 20 2.22 26.32 7.56
C LEU A 20 0.86 25.74 7.11
N TYR A 21 -0.24 26.48 7.35
CA TYR A 21 -1.57 26.08 6.89
C TYR A 21 -1.66 26.14 5.36
N PHE A 22 -1.16 27.25 4.80
CA PHE A 22 -1.12 27.48 3.36
C PHE A 22 -0.28 26.44 2.62
N ALA A 23 0.92 26.11 3.12
CA ALA A 23 1.77 25.07 2.55
C ALA A 23 1.12 23.67 2.62
N SER A 24 0.41 23.38 3.71
CA SER A 24 -0.34 22.12 3.84
C SER A 24 -1.41 22.00 2.76
N MET A 25 -2.14 23.09 2.50
CA MET A 25 -3.19 23.13 1.49
C MET A 25 -2.62 23.00 0.08
N ILE A 26 -1.58 23.77 -0.26
CA ILE A 26 -0.87 23.66 -1.55
C ILE A 26 -0.40 22.23 -1.77
N LEU A 27 0.27 21.63 -0.78
CA LEU A 27 0.78 20.26 -0.88
C LEU A 27 -0.35 19.26 -1.17
N SER A 28 -1.48 19.38 -0.48
CA SER A 28 -2.65 18.52 -0.74
C SER A 28 -3.20 18.69 -2.16
N ILE A 29 -3.29 19.92 -2.65
CA ILE A 29 -3.75 20.21 -4.02
C ILE A 29 -2.80 19.65 -5.06
N VAL A 30 -1.49 19.87 -4.90
CA VAL A 30 -0.44 19.33 -5.78
C VAL A 30 -0.56 17.82 -5.89
N ILE A 31 -0.62 17.14 -4.74
CA ILE A 31 -0.69 15.69 -4.66
C ILE A 31 -1.96 15.16 -5.33
N TYR A 32 -3.11 15.74 -5.01
CA TYR A 32 -4.38 15.32 -5.60
C TYR A 32 -4.40 15.57 -7.11
N PHE A 33 -3.95 16.73 -7.56
CA PHE A 33 -3.89 17.08 -8.98
C PHE A 33 -3.00 16.11 -9.76
N ILE A 34 -1.80 15.79 -9.26
CA ILE A 34 -0.91 14.80 -9.88
C ILE A 34 -1.64 13.46 -10.06
N PHE A 35 -2.35 13.02 -9.02
CA PHE A 35 -2.99 11.72 -9.03
C PHE A 35 -4.16 11.64 -10.02
N VAL A 36 -5.01 12.67 -10.04
CA VAL A 36 -6.12 12.76 -11.00
C VAL A 36 -5.60 12.98 -12.43
N SER A 37 -4.52 13.75 -12.60
CA SER A 37 -3.88 13.92 -13.91
C SER A 37 -3.31 12.62 -14.48
N LEU A 38 -2.90 11.67 -13.64
CA LEU A 38 -2.48 10.33 -14.08
C LEU A 38 -3.65 9.44 -14.45
N GLN A 39 -4.78 9.57 -13.73
CA GLN A 39 -6.01 8.83 -14.00
C GLN A 39 -6.58 9.13 -15.40
N TYR A 40 -6.56 10.40 -15.81
CA TYR A 40 -7.12 10.87 -17.10
C TYR A 40 -6.05 11.06 -18.18
N ASN A 41 -4.95 10.31 -18.11
CA ASN A 41 -3.93 10.37 -19.15
C ASN A 41 -4.18 9.31 -20.22
N ASP A 42 -4.72 9.73 -21.37
CA ASP A 42 -5.09 8.85 -22.48
C ASP A 42 -3.94 7.93 -22.91
N TYR A 43 -2.69 8.43 -22.85
CA TYR A 43 -1.50 7.64 -23.22
C TYR A 43 -1.27 6.43 -22.32
N ILE A 44 -1.57 6.55 -21.02
CA ILE A 44 -1.41 5.45 -20.07
C ILE A 44 -2.54 4.43 -20.28
N VAL A 45 -3.73 4.89 -20.61
CA VAL A 45 -4.90 4.04 -20.84
C VAL A 45 -4.77 3.28 -22.17
N GLU A 46 -4.34 3.93 -23.25
CA GLU A 46 -4.23 3.32 -24.58
C GLU A 46 -3.05 2.35 -24.71
N GLN A 47 -1.94 2.56 -24.00
CA GLN A 47 -0.75 1.69 -24.13
C GLN A 47 -0.83 0.40 -23.33
N THR A 48 -1.90 0.18 -22.57
CA THR A 48 -2.03 -0.99 -21.72
C THR A 48 -3.18 -1.87 -22.20
N ASN A 49 -2.86 -3.15 -22.47
CA ASN A 49 -3.87 -4.16 -22.82
C ASN A 49 -4.83 -4.48 -21.65
N THR A 50 -4.58 -3.89 -20.48
CA THR A 50 -5.33 -3.96 -19.22
C THR A 50 -6.00 -2.63 -18.86
N ALA A 51 -6.42 -1.84 -19.85
CA ALA A 51 -7.03 -0.52 -19.67
C ALA A 51 -8.11 -0.46 -18.58
N LYS A 52 -8.95 -1.49 -18.45
CA LYS A 52 -9.98 -1.58 -17.39
C LYS A 52 -9.39 -1.64 -15.97
N GLY A 53 -8.31 -2.41 -15.75
CA GLY A 53 -7.69 -2.55 -14.43
C GLY A 53 -6.90 -1.31 -13.96
N ILE A 54 -6.42 -0.49 -14.90
CA ILE A 54 -5.67 0.73 -14.56
C ILE A 54 -6.56 1.81 -13.98
N ALA A 55 -7.70 2.06 -14.63
CA ALA A 55 -8.67 3.06 -14.19
C ALA A 55 -9.18 2.75 -12.78
N ASP A 56 -9.46 1.47 -12.48
CA ASP A 56 -9.98 1.04 -11.18
C ASP A 56 -9.02 1.33 -10.02
N VAL A 57 -7.71 1.05 -10.20
CA VAL A 57 -6.70 1.28 -9.16
C VAL A 57 -6.54 2.78 -8.88
N PHE A 58 -6.51 3.62 -9.91
CA PHE A 58 -6.45 5.07 -9.74
C PHE A 58 -7.75 5.64 -9.17
N GLN A 59 -8.92 5.15 -9.57
CA GLN A 59 -10.19 5.58 -9.00
C GLN A 59 -10.31 5.23 -7.52
N ALA A 60 -9.97 3.99 -7.14
CA ALA A 60 -9.98 3.59 -5.73
C ALA A 60 -9.01 4.43 -4.89
N SER A 61 -7.81 4.68 -5.42
CA SER A 61 -6.79 5.46 -4.73
C SER A 61 -7.15 6.95 -4.63
N SER A 62 -7.83 7.53 -5.64
CA SER A 62 -8.27 8.93 -5.61
C SER A 62 -9.35 9.16 -4.56
N VAL A 63 -10.28 8.22 -4.37
CA VAL A 63 -11.28 8.28 -3.28
C VAL A 63 -10.59 8.29 -1.91
N ILE A 64 -9.64 7.38 -1.69
CA ILE A 64 -8.87 7.33 -0.44
C ILE A 64 -8.12 8.66 -0.22
N LEU A 65 -7.56 9.22 -1.28
CA LEU A 65 -6.84 10.49 -1.25
C LEU A 65 -7.74 11.67 -0.87
N ILE A 66 -8.99 11.73 -1.39
CA ILE A 66 -9.96 12.78 -1.03
C ILE A 66 -10.28 12.74 0.46
N ILE A 67 -10.61 11.56 0.99
CA ILE A 67 -10.92 11.37 2.42
C ILE A 67 -9.75 11.88 3.26
N PHE A 68 -8.54 11.54 2.86
CA PHE A 68 -7.35 11.89 3.59
C PHE A 68 -7.03 13.38 3.55
N VAL A 69 -7.07 13.98 2.35
CA VAL A 69 -6.88 15.42 2.16
C VAL A 69 -7.92 16.22 2.94
N ALA A 70 -9.19 15.78 2.96
CA ALA A 70 -10.23 16.41 3.76
C ALA A 70 -9.91 16.39 5.26
N ILE A 71 -9.52 15.24 5.82
CA ILE A 71 -9.12 15.11 7.24
C ILE A 71 -7.90 16.00 7.54
N PHE A 72 -6.91 15.99 6.65
CA PHE A 72 -5.67 16.75 6.84
C PHE A 72 -5.91 18.26 6.81
N ILE A 73 -6.68 18.76 5.83
CA ILE A 73 -7.04 20.18 5.75
C ILE A 73 -7.91 20.56 6.95
N TRP A 74 -8.87 19.72 7.35
CA TRP A 74 -9.67 19.97 8.55
C TRP A 74 -8.78 20.13 9.79
N TYR A 75 -7.82 19.22 10.00
CA TYR A 75 -6.89 19.30 11.12
C TYR A 75 -6.03 20.56 11.07
N SER A 76 -5.47 20.87 9.88
CA SER A 76 -4.63 22.06 9.67
C SER A 76 -5.41 23.35 9.92
N ASN A 77 -6.65 23.45 9.44
CA ASN A 77 -7.54 24.59 9.67
C ASN A 77 -7.94 24.72 11.15
N SER A 78 -8.24 23.61 11.83
CA SER A 78 -8.55 23.60 13.26
C SER A 78 -7.37 24.10 14.10
N PHE A 79 -6.15 23.68 13.75
CA PHE A 79 -4.93 24.16 14.38
C PHE A 79 -4.70 25.67 14.15
N PHE A 80 -4.84 26.11 12.91
CA PHE A 80 -4.72 27.51 12.54
C PHE A 80 -5.70 28.40 13.32
N THR A 81 -6.97 27.98 13.39
CA THR A 81 -8.01 28.69 14.13
C THR A 81 -7.73 28.72 15.64
N LYS A 82 -7.19 27.64 16.21
CA LYS A 82 -6.80 27.58 17.63
C LYS A 82 -5.71 28.60 17.98
N LYS A 83 -4.72 28.79 17.10
CA LYS A 83 -3.65 29.81 17.31
C LYS A 83 -4.19 31.23 17.34
N ARG A 84 -5.31 31.50 16.69
CA ARG A 84 -5.93 32.84 16.60
C ARG A 84 -6.98 33.10 17.67
N LYS A 85 -7.18 32.20 18.63
CA LYS A 85 -8.17 32.39 19.71
C LYS A 85 -7.94 33.67 20.51
N LYS A 86 -6.69 34.04 20.82
CA LYS A 86 -6.38 35.30 21.52
C LYS A 86 -6.69 36.54 20.69
N GLU A 87 -6.41 36.50 19.38
CA GLU A 87 -6.75 37.57 18.43
C GLU A 87 -8.27 37.75 18.34
N ILE A 88 -9.00 36.64 18.20
CA ILE A 88 -10.47 36.61 18.19
C ILE A 88 -11.05 37.13 19.51
N ALA A 89 -10.47 36.73 20.64
CA ALA A 89 -10.89 37.21 21.96
C ALA A 89 -10.64 38.72 22.11
N LEU A 90 -9.51 39.23 21.63
CA LEU A 90 -9.22 40.66 21.63
C LEU A 90 -10.21 41.45 20.79
N TYR A 91 -10.55 40.99 19.58
CA TYR A 91 -11.58 41.64 18.77
C TYR A 91 -12.95 41.66 19.46
N SER A 92 -13.31 40.55 20.12
CA SER A 92 -14.55 40.49 20.89
C SER A 92 -14.52 41.40 22.13
N LEU A 93 -13.37 41.59 22.77
CA LEU A 93 -13.19 42.54 23.89
C LEU A 93 -13.29 43.99 23.43
N LEU A 94 -12.82 44.30 22.23
CA LEU A 94 -12.92 45.62 21.60
C LEU A 94 -14.32 45.94 21.04
N GLY A 95 -15.32 45.09 21.30
CA GLY A 95 -16.72 45.31 20.92
C GLY A 95 -17.08 44.88 19.49
N VAL A 96 -16.18 44.19 18.76
CA VAL A 96 -16.50 43.69 17.41
C VAL A 96 -17.54 42.56 17.52
N PRO A 97 -18.69 42.66 16.83
CA PRO A 97 -19.73 41.64 16.93
C PRO A 97 -19.23 40.31 16.36
N LYS A 98 -19.57 39.20 17.03
CA LYS A 98 -19.16 37.83 16.65
C LYS A 98 -19.42 37.50 15.18
N ARG A 99 -20.50 38.04 14.59
CA ARG A 99 -20.83 37.90 13.17
C ARG A 99 -19.78 38.51 12.25
N GLN A 100 -19.29 39.71 12.55
CA GLN A 100 -18.25 40.34 11.72
C GLN A 100 -16.93 39.59 11.82
N ILE A 101 -16.57 39.09 13.02
CA ILE A 101 -15.38 38.24 13.19
C ILE A 101 -15.54 36.93 12.40
N GLY A 102 -16.72 36.30 12.46
CA GLY A 102 -17.04 35.09 11.70
C GLY A 102 -16.88 35.31 10.20
N THR A 103 -17.51 36.35 9.67
CA THR A 103 -17.44 36.71 8.26
C THR A 103 -16.02 37.04 7.81
N MET A 104 -15.24 37.71 8.66
CA MET A 104 -13.83 37.99 8.40
C MET A 104 -13.02 36.70 8.24
N LEU A 105 -13.15 35.75 9.17
CA LEU A 105 -12.44 34.46 9.08
C LEU A 105 -12.88 33.63 7.87
N PHE A 106 -14.16 33.68 7.52
CA PHE A 106 -14.69 32.98 6.36
C PHE A 106 -14.01 33.46 5.07
N TYR A 107 -14.00 34.78 4.82
CA TYR A 107 -13.37 35.33 3.61
C TYR A 107 -11.86 35.17 3.60
N GLU A 108 -11.21 35.24 4.76
CA GLU A 108 -9.79 35.01 4.86
C GLU A 108 -9.42 33.58 4.47
N ASN A 109 -10.13 32.58 5.00
CA ASN A 109 -9.93 31.18 4.63
C ASN A 109 -10.24 30.93 3.15
N LEU A 110 -11.27 31.59 2.60
CA LEU A 110 -11.64 31.47 1.19
C LEU A 110 -10.56 32.05 0.26
N ILE A 111 -10.02 33.23 0.56
CA ILE A 111 -8.93 33.85 -0.23
C ILE A 111 -7.67 33.00 -0.18
N ILE A 112 -7.27 32.54 1.02
CA ILE A 112 -6.12 31.64 1.17
C ILE A 112 -6.34 30.36 0.35
N GLY A 113 -7.56 29.81 0.38
CA GLY A 113 -7.94 28.63 -0.37
C GLY A 113 -7.83 28.80 -1.87
N ILE A 114 -8.35 29.90 -2.43
CA ILE A 114 -8.27 30.19 -3.87
C ILE A 114 -6.82 30.36 -4.31
N ILE A 115 -6.00 31.11 -3.56
CA ILE A 115 -4.58 31.30 -3.89
C ILE A 115 -3.85 29.94 -3.83
N ALA A 116 -4.13 29.13 -2.82
CA ALA A 116 -3.55 27.80 -2.69
C ALA A 116 -3.96 26.90 -3.86
N LEU A 117 -5.22 26.96 -4.30
CA LEU A 117 -5.75 26.20 -5.43
C LEU A 117 -5.01 26.52 -6.72
N ILE A 118 -4.85 27.81 -7.03
CA ILE A 118 -4.12 28.26 -8.22
C ILE A 118 -2.67 27.78 -8.19
N ILE A 119 -1.94 28.08 -7.10
CA ILE A 119 -0.52 27.72 -6.97
C ILE A 119 -0.34 26.20 -6.97
N GLY A 120 -1.22 25.48 -6.26
CA GLY A 120 -1.17 24.03 -6.14
C GLY A 120 -1.43 23.33 -7.47
N MET A 121 -2.40 23.80 -8.26
CA MET A 121 -2.64 23.28 -9.62
C MET A 121 -1.47 23.61 -10.55
N SER A 122 -0.90 24.83 -10.50
CA SER A 122 0.26 25.17 -11.33
C SER A 122 1.48 24.28 -11.02
N ILE A 123 1.81 24.09 -9.73
CA ILE A 123 2.90 23.20 -9.33
C ILE A 123 2.58 21.74 -9.65
N GLY A 124 1.33 21.31 -9.43
CA GLY A 124 0.86 19.96 -9.74
C GLY A 124 0.95 19.64 -11.22
N ALA A 125 0.59 20.59 -12.09
CA ALA A 125 0.73 20.45 -13.53
C ALA A 125 2.19 20.33 -13.94
N LEU A 126 3.10 21.13 -13.39
CA LEU A 126 4.52 21.00 -13.69
C LEU A 126 5.10 19.65 -13.24
N LEU A 127 4.68 19.15 -12.07
CA LEU A 127 5.17 17.90 -11.51
C LEU A 127 4.48 16.67 -12.12
N SER A 128 3.28 16.78 -12.70
CA SER A 128 2.53 15.63 -13.23
C SER A 128 3.37 14.85 -14.25
N LYS A 129 4.10 15.55 -15.13
CA LYS A 129 5.03 14.93 -16.10
C LYS A 129 6.09 14.05 -15.43
N VAL A 130 6.68 14.53 -14.33
CA VAL A 130 7.72 13.79 -13.60
C VAL A 130 7.12 12.51 -13.01
N PHE A 131 5.93 12.59 -12.42
CA PHE A 131 5.25 11.43 -11.84
C PHE A 131 4.74 10.46 -12.92
N SER A 132 4.29 10.95 -14.08
CA SER A 132 3.93 10.10 -15.23
C SER A 132 5.15 9.33 -15.75
N MET A 133 6.31 9.98 -15.87
CA MET A 133 7.54 9.30 -16.26
C MET A 133 8.00 8.29 -15.21
N LEU A 134 7.84 8.62 -13.92
CA LEU A 134 8.16 7.70 -12.84
C LEU A 134 7.27 6.45 -12.92
N LEU A 135 5.97 6.61 -13.15
CA LEU A 135 5.04 5.51 -13.37
C LEU A 135 5.46 4.63 -14.55
N LEU A 136 5.71 5.21 -15.73
CA LEU A 136 6.15 4.44 -16.90
C LEU A 136 7.46 3.69 -16.65
N LYS A 137 8.41 4.31 -15.97
CA LYS A 137 9.69 3.67 -15.61
C LYS A 137 9.49 2.49 -14.68
N VAL A 138 8.58 2.60 -13.70
CA VAL A 138 8.21 1.51 -12.79
C VAL A 138 7.50 0.37 -13.54
N MET A 139 6.66 0.72 -14.52
CA MET A 139 6.00 -0.22 -15.44
C MET A 139 6.93 -0.78 -16.53
N GLN A 140 8.18 -0.30 -16.63
CA GLN A 140 9.16 -0.67 -17.65
C GLN A 140 8.70 -0.39 -19.09
N LEU A 141 7.89 0.65 -19.26
CA LEU A 141 7.48 1.16 -20.55
C LEU A 141 8.55 2.12 -21.10
N SER A 142 8.99 1.87 -22.33
CA SER A 142 10.10 2.59 -22.97
C SER A 142 9.66 3.87 -23.70
N THR A 143 8.53 4.43 -23.30
CA THR A 143 7.86 5.52 -24.02
C THR A 143 8.00 6.85 -23.29
N THR A 144 8.23 7.91 -24.07
CA THR A 144 8.28 9.27 -23.55
C THR A 144 6.92 9.93 -23.69
N ILE A 145 6.31 10.35 -22.57
CA ILE A 145 5.03 11.07 -22.58
C ILE A 145 5.30 12.55 -22.88
N SER A 146 4.58 13.08 -23.87
CA SER A 146 4.48 14.53 -24.08
C SER A 146 3.75 15.17 -22.90
N PHE A 147 4.00 16.45 -22.66
CA PHE A 147 3.29 17.15 -21.61
C PHE A 147 1.81 17.29 -21.99
N SER A 148 0.90 16.56 -21.31
CA SER A 148 -0.53 16.66 -21.50
C SER A 148 -1.19 17.38 -20.32
N PHE A 149 -2.01 18.38 -20.64
CA PHE A 149 -2.88 19.04 -19.67
C PHE A 149 -4.25 18.34 -19.73
N SER A 150 -4.63 17.61 -18.67
CA SER A 150 -5.99 17.06 -18.57
C SER A 150 -6.94 18.13 -18.04
N LEU A 151 -7.96 18.46 -18.85
CA LEU A 151 -9.02 19.39 -18.46
C LEU A 151 -9.88 18.80 -17.34
N GLU A 152 -10.10 17.48 -17.39
CA GLU A 152 -10.80 16.68 -16.40
C GLU A 152 -10.12 16.82 -15.03
N ALA A 153 -8.79 16.72 -14.99
CA ALA A 153 -8.04 16.88 -13.75
C ALA A 153 -8.19 18.27 -13.13
N ILE A 154 -8.27 19.33 -13.94
CA ILE A 154 -8.53 20.69 -13.46
C ILE A 154 -9.95 20.80 -12.89
N ILE A 155 -10.96 20.28 -13.59
CA ILE A 155 -12.35 20.35 -13.17
C ILE A 155 -12.55 19.58 -11.85
N HIS A 156 -12.09 18.34 -11.78
CA HIS A 156 -12.21 17.50 -10.59
C HIS A 156 -11.46 18.10 -9.38
N THR A 157 -10.24 18.60 -9.59
CA THR A 157 -9.47 19.27 -8.53
C THR A 157 -10.16 20.54 -8.05
N THR A 158 -10.64 21.36 -8.97
CA THR A 158 -11.35 22.60 -8.63
C THR A 158 -12.61 22.32 -7.83
N LEU A 159 -13.41 21.34 -8.26
CA LEU A 159 -14.65 20.96 -7.58
C LEU A 159 -14.38 20.46 -6.16
N VAL A 160 -13.50 19.46 -5.99
CA VAL A 160 -13.22 18.85 -4.70
C VAL A 160 -12.67 19.88 -3.70
N PHE A 161 -11.69 20.69 -4.12
CA PHE A 161 -11.10 21.67 -3.22
C PHE A 161 -12.01 22.85 -2.94
N THR A 162 -12.87 23.26 -3.89
CA THR A 162 -13.90 24.26 -3.61
C THR A 162 -14.84 23.79 -2.49
N ILE A 163 -15.31 22.54 -2.54
CA ILE A 163 -16.14 21.95 -1.49
C ILE A 163 -15.40 21.93 -0.15
N ILE A 164 -14.15 21.45 -0.11
CA ILE A 164 -13.36 21.39 1.12
C ILE A 164 -13.10 22.79 1.70
N ILE A 165 -12.76 23.77 0.86
CA ILE A 165 -12.53 25.17 1.26
C ILE A 165 -13.81 25.77 1.84
N LEU A 166 -14.98 25.53 1.22
CA LEU A 166 -16.26 26.01 1.74
C LEU A 166 -16.59 25.38 3.10
N ILE A 167 -16.45 24.06 3.23
CA ILE A 167 -16.69 23.35 4.50
C ILE A 167 -15.79 23.88 5.61
N THR A 168 -14.50 24.06 5.32
CA THR A 168 -13.51 24.52 6.31
C THR A 168 -13.67 26.00 6.65
N SER A 169 -14.11 26.82 5.70
CA SER A 169 -14.47 28.23 5.94
C SER A 169 -15.71 28.35 6.82
N PHE A 170 -16.75 27.55 6.56
CA PHE A 170 -17.95 27.48 7.40
C PHE A 170 -17.66 26.93 8.80
N HIS A 171 -16.77 25.95 8.91
CA HIS A 171 -16.28 25.47 10.20
C HIS A 171 -15.57 26.57 10.99
N GLY A 172 -14.68 27.34 10.34
CA GLY A 172 -14.00 28.49 10.93
C GLY A 172 -14.99 29.56 11.44
N TYR A 173 -16.01 29.89 10.63
CA TYR A 173 -17.11 30.76 11.02
C TYR A 173 -17.85 30.24 12.27
N SER A 174 -18.23 28.95 12.28
CA SER A 174 -19.01 28.32 13.34
C SER A 174 -18.30 28.26 14.70
N ILE A 175 -16.96 28.14 14.71
CA ILE A 175 -16.15 28.10 15.93
C ILE A 175 -16.38 29.35 16.79
N ILE A 176 -16.46 30.54 16.18
CA ILE A 176 -16.57 31.81 16.92
C ILE A 176 -17.88 31.90 17.73
N TYR A 177 -18.94 31.27 17.23
CA TYR A 177 -20.24 31.26 17.89
C TYR A 177 -20.29 30.30 19.07
N LYS A 178 -19.51 29.21 19.04
CA LYS A 178 -19.53 28.15 20.06
C LYS A 178 -18.72 28.48 21.33
N PHE A 179 -17.68 29.31 21.26
CA PHE A 179 -16.83 29.58 22.42
C PHE A 179 -17.27 30.83 23.20
N LYS A 180 -17.34 30.70 24.54
CA LYS A 180 -17.50 31.84 25.46
C LYS A 180 -16.18 32.63 25.53
N LEU A 181 -16.25 33.96 25.69
CA LEU A 181 -15.08 34.83 25.75
C LEU A 181 -14.07 34.39 26.83
N ILE A 182 -14.58 33.97 28.00
CA ILE A 182 -13.75 33.52 29.11
C ILE A 182 -13.02 32.20 28.81
N GLU A 183 -13.64 31.30 28.03
CA GLU A 183 -13.00 30.07 27.57
C GLU A 183 -11.92 30.36 26.53
N LEU A 184 -12.09 31.39 25.69
CA LEU A 184 -11.05 31.81 24.74
C LEU A 184 -9.82 32.42 25.45
N LEU A 185 -10.03 33.14 26.55
CA LEU A 185 -8.97 33.77 27.35
C LEU A 185 -8.28 32.79 28.32
N GLN A 186 -9.00 31.80 28.85
CA GLN A 186 -8.45 30.79 29.78
C GLN A 186 -8.04 29.47 29.11
N ALA A 187 -8.21 29.31 27.79
CA ALA A 187 -7.87 28.07 27.06
C ALA A 187 -6.41 27.60 27.22
N GLU A 188 -5.47 28.50 27.56
CA GLU A 188 -4.07 28.15 27.83
C GLU A 188 -3.77 27.87 29.32
N ARG A 189 -4.69 28.22 30.25
CA ARG A 189 -4.47 28.14 31.71
C ARG A 189 -5.08 26.91 32.39
N GLN A 190 -5.91 26.12 31.72
CA GLN A 190 -6.36 24.83 32.27
C GLN A 190 -5.18 23.85 32.27
N GLY A 191 -4.52 23.72 33.42
CA GLY A 191 -3.44 22.75 33.62
C GLY A 191 -3.92 21.34 33.31
N GLU A 192 -3.15 20.62 32.48
CA GLU A 192 -3.35 19.18 32.25
C GLU A 192 -3.12 18.47 33.61
N LEU A 193 -4.19 17.99 34.25
CA LEU A 193 -4.11 17.28 35.53
C LEU A 193 -3.20 16.05 35.40
N ILE A 194 -2.28 15.85 36.35
CA ILE A 194 -1.46 14.63 36.42
C ILE A 194 -2.41 13.46 36.75
N PRO A 195 -2.62 12.52 35.84
CA PRO A 195 -3.62 11.48 36.00
C PRO A 195 -3.03 10.26 36.69
N LYS A 196 -3.91 9.49 37.35
CA LYS A 196 -3.59 8.15 37.81
C LYS A 196 -3.77 7.19 36.62
N GLY A 197 -2.68 6.63 36.11
CA GLY A 197 -2.75 5.57 35.10
C GLY A 197 -3.49 4.35 35.69
N SER A 198 -4.47 3.80 34.98
CA SER A 198 -5.16 2.58 35.41
C SER A 198 -4.43 1.35 34.87
N ILE A 199 -4.07 0.43 35.77
CA ILE A 199 -3.38 -0.83 35.44
C ILE A 199 -4.30 -1.73 34.62
N TRP A 200 -5.58 -1.79 34.99
CA TRP A 200 -6.58 -2.62 34.31
C TRP A 200 -6.80 -2.20 32.85
N THR A 201 -6.87 -0.90 32.57
CA THR A 201 -7.00 -0.41 31.19
C THR A 201 -5.71 -0.59 30.39
N ALA A 202 -4.54 -0.59 31.04
CA ALA A 202 -3.28 -0.92 30.40
C ALA A 202 -3.23 -2.41 29.98
N LEU A 203 -3.61 -3.33 30.89
CA LEU A 203 -3.69 -4.76 30.61
C LEU A 203 -4.71 -5.07 29.50
N LEU A 204 -5.90 -4.46 29.58
CA LEU A 204 -6.93 -4.60 28.54
C LEU A 204 -6.42 -4.16 27.17
N GLY A 205 -5.67 -3.06 27.10
CA GLY A 205 -5.06 -2.58 25.87
C GLY A 205 -4.08 -3.59 25.25
N ILE A 206 -3.24 -4.23 26.07
CA ILE A 206 -2.31 -5.28 25.62
C ILE A 206 -3.09 -6.49 25.12
N ILE A 207 -4.07 -6.96 25.88
CA ILE A 207 -4.89 -8.13 25.53
C ILE A 207 -5.61 -7.90 24.20
N LEU A 208 -6.18 -6.71 23.97
CA LEU A 208 -6.85 -6.37 22.71
C LEU A 208 -5.89 -6.39 21.51
N VAL A 209 -4.66 -5.87 21.65
CA VAL A 209 -3.69 -5.90 20.54
C VAL A 209 -3.19 -7.32 20.28
N ILE A 210 -2.87 -8.07 21.34
CA ILE A 210 -2.43 -9.47 21.20
C ILE A 210 -3.52 -10.33 20.58
N SER A 211 -4.79 -10.16 20.99
CA SER A 211 -5.90 -10.91 20.40
C SER A 211 -6.09 -10.53 18.93
N SER A 212 -6.04 -9.25 18.57
CA SER A 212 -6.07 -8.82 17.17
C SER A 212 -4.94 -9.47 16.34
N TYR A 213 -3.73 -9.56 16.89
CA TYR A 213 -2.60 -10.18 16.18
C TYR A 213 -2.78 -11.68 16.03
N TRP A 214 -3.27 -12.35 17.07
CA TRP A 214 -3.51 -13.78 17.02
C TRP A 214 -4.58 -14.13 15.98
N PHE A 215 -5.68 -13.38 15.89
CA PHE A 215 -6.69 -13.55 14.84
C PHE A 215 -6.18 -13.18 13.45
N ALA A 216 -5.34 -12.15 13.32
CA ALA A 216 -4.77 -11.73 12.04
C ALA A 216 -3.80 -12.77 11.46
N LEU A 217 -3.07 -13.50 12.31
CA LEU A 217 -2.10 -14.51 11.90
C LEU A 217 -2.70 -15.90 11.64
N GLN A 218 -3.99 -16.11 11.97
CA GLN A 218 -4.66 -17.36 11.63
C GLN A 218 -4.72 -17.55 10.10
N PRO A 219 -4.59 -18.78 9.60
CA PRO A 219 -4.79 -19.06 8.19
C PRO A 219 -6.19 -18.58 7.75
N ILE A 220 -6.24 -17.75 6.71
CA ILE A 220 -7.47 -17.15 6.16
C ILE A 220 -8.50 -18.22 5.74
N PHE A 221 -8.05 -19.44 5.48
CA PHE A 221 -8.87 -20.58 5.05
C PHE A 221 -9.13 -21.60 6.16
N SER A 222 -8.75 -21.31 7.42
CA SER A 222 -9.14 -22.14 8.56
C SER A 222 -10.64 -21.98 8.86
N SER A 223 -11.28 -23.01 9.44
CA SER A 223 -12.68 -22.95 9.92
C SER A 223 -12.91 -21.73 10.84
N ILE A 224 -11.92 -21.41 11.67
CA ILE A 224 -11.89 -20.23 12.54
C ILE A 224 -12.12 -18.92 11.76
N TRP A 225 -11.61 -18.82 10.53
CA TRP A 225 -11.69 -17.62 9.69
C TRP A 225 -12.91 -17.63 8.77
N LEU A 226 -13.22 -18.78 8.15
CA LEU A 226 -14.32 -18.92 7.18
C LEU A 226 -15.69 -18.80 7.86
N ASP A 227 -15.90 -19.45 9.01
CA ASP A 227 -17.20 -19.47 9.69
C ASP A 227 -17.54 -18.12 10.35
N HIS A 228 -16.54 -17.26 10.57
CA HIS A 228 -16.66 -16.05 11.37
C HIS A 228 -15.90 -14.84 10.80
N LYS A 229 -15.81 -14.73 9.47
CA LYS A 229 -15.04 -13.68 8.76
C LYS A 229 -15.34 -12.27 9.26
N THR A 230 -16.62 -11.89 9.32
CA THR A 230 -17.06 -10.54 9.72
C THR A 230 -16.68 -10.22 11.17
N ARG A 231 -16.93 -11.15 12.09
CA ARG A 231 -16.54 -11.03 13.51
C ARG A 231 -15.02 -10.85 13.65
N ASN A 232 -14.23 -11.68 12.97
CA ASN A 232 -12.78 -11.66 13.08
C ASN A 232 -12.21 -10.35 12.50
N MET A 233 -12.72 -9.84 11.38
CA MET A 233 -12.34 -8.52 10.85
C MET A 233 -12.64 -7.40 11.84
N CYS A 234 -13.81 -7.43 12.51
CA CYS A 234 -14.15 -6.47 13.55
C CYS A 234 -13.22 -6.56 14.76
N ILE A 235 -12.80 -7.76 15.17
CA ILE A 235 -11.84 -7.95 16.28
C ILE A 235 -10.46 -7.41 15.90
N ILE A 236 -10.01 -7.64 14.67
CA ILE A 236 -8.70 -7.16 14.17
C ILE A 236 -8.70 -5.63 14.12
N LEU A 237 -9.70 -5.02 13.46
CA LEU A 237 -9.78 -3.56 13.32
C LEU A 237 -10.11 -2.88 14.66
N GLY A 238 -11.12 -3.35 15.37
CA GLY A 238 -11.54 -2.79 16.65
C GLY A 238 -10.48 -2.94 17.72
N GLY A 239 -9.89 -4.14 17.85
CA GLY A 239 -8.84 -4.40 18.85
C GLY A 239 -7.53 -3.66 18.54
N SER A 240 -7.14 -3.52 17.27
CA SER A 240 -5.97 -2.69 16.91
C SER A 240 -6.20 -1.21 17.21
N ILE A 241 -7.38 -0.65 16.93
CA ILE A 241 -7.69 0.77 17.19
C ILE A 241 -7.85 1.05 18.70
N ILE A 242 -8.73 0.30 19.37
CA ILE A 242 -9.06 0.50 20.79
C ILE A 242 -7.88 0.09 21.67
N GLY A 243 -7.22 -1.03 21.33
CA GLY A 243 -6.03 -1.51 22.03
C GLY A 243 -4.88 -0.50 21.93
N THR A 244 -4.60 0.04 20.75
CA THR A 244 -3.57 1.09 20.58
C THR A 244 -3.91 2.35 21.38
N TYR A 245 -5.18 2.75 21.43
CA TYR A 245 -5.60 3.88 22.24
C TYR A 245 -5.34 3.65 23.74
N PHE A 246 -5.67 2.46 24.25
CA PHE A 246 -5.38 2.10 25.65
C PHE A 246 -3.90 1.95 25.93
N ILE A 247 -3.10 1.50 24.96
CA ILE A 247 -1.64 1.47 25.06
C ILE A 247 -1.09 2.89 25.29
N PHE A 248 -1.52 3.89 24.51
CA PHE A 248 -1.04 5.25 24.70
C PHE A 248 -1.65 5.95 25.92
N ARG A 249 -2.94 5.74 26.19
CA ARG A 249 -3.61 6.39 27.32
C ARG A 249 -3.19 5.84 28.67
N SER A 250 -2.93 4.53 28.77
CA SER A 250 -2.76 3.83 30.05
C SER A 250 -1.41 3.15 30.17
N PHE A 251 -1.06 2.24 29.26
CA PHE A 251 0.18 1.44 29.37
C PHE A 251 1.43 2.32 29.35
N THR A 252 1.48 3.28 28.43
CA THR A 252 2.62 4.20 28.31
C THR A 252 2.73 5.09 29.54
N VAL A 253 1.60 5.56 30.08
CA VAL A 253 1.57 6.35 31.33
C VAL A 253 2.03 5.51 32.52
N PHE A 254 1.59 4.26 32.62
CA PHE A 254 2.04 3.31 33.64
C PHE A 254 3.55 3.08 33.59
N LEU A 255 4.12 2.89 32.40
CA LEU A 255 5.57 2.74 32.21
C LEU A 255 6.32 4.00 32.69
N LEU A 256 5.82 5.20 32.34
CA LEU A 256 6.41 6.47 32.79
C LEU A 256 6.29 6.68 34.31
N LEU A 257 5.19 6.28 34.93
CA LEU A 257 5.05 6.29 36.40
C LEU A 257 6.05 5.31 37.05
N GLY A 258 6.32 4.16 36.42
CA GLY A 258 7.38 3.25 36.82
C GLY A 258 8.77 3.91 36.84
N LEU A 259 9.08 4.74 35.85
CA LEU A 259 10.34 5.51 35.82
C LEU A 259 10.45 6.53 36.98
N GLN A 260 9.33 7.00 37.54
CA GLN A 260 9.33 7.88 38.72
C GLN A 260 9.66 7.13 40.03
N LYS A 261 9.50 5.80 40.06
CA LYS A 261 9.85 4.99 41.25
C LYS A 261 11.35 4.94 41.49
N ASN A 262 12.16 5.00 40.44
CA ASN A 262 13.62 5.04 40.57
C ASN A 262 14.09 6.45 40.97
N LYS A 263 14.11 6.73 42.28
CA LYS A 263 14.38 8.06 42.84
C LYS A 263 15.74 8.63 42.43
N THR A 264 16.78 7.79 42.35
CA THR A 264 18.14 8.23 41.97
C THR A 264 18.19 8.84 40.57
N ARG A 265 17.50 8.21 39.60
CA ARG A 265 17.43 8.71 38.22
C ARG A 265 16.42 9.85 38.07
N TYR A 266 15.30 9.78 38.78
CA TYR A 266 14.23 10.76 38.69
C TYR A 266 14.68 12.15 39.18
N TYR A 267 15.35 12.24 40.34
CA TYR A 267 15.83 13.51 40.89
C TYR A 267 17.14 14.02 40.29
N ARG A 268 17.75 13.30 39.35
CA ARG A 268 19.00 13.73 38.72
C ARG A 268 18.74 14.81 37.67
N GLY A 269 19.22 16.03 37.93
CA GLY A 269 19.14 17.16 37.00
C GLY A 269 17.69 17.53 36.65
N ILE A 270 17.40 17.76 35.37
CA ILE A 270 16.04 18.16 34.91
C ILE A 270 15.12 16.98 34.58
N ASN A 271 15.44 15.77 35.04
CA ASN A 271 14.64 14.57 34.77
C ASN A 271 13.24 14.66 35.42
N VAL A 272 13.13 15.22 36.62
CA VAL A 272 11.84 15.49 37.30
C VAL A 272 10.89 16.26 36.38
N PHE A 273 11.39 17.35 35.80
CA PHE A 273 10.64 18.19 34.87
C PHE A 273 10.32 17.44 33.58
N SER A 274 11.31 16.78 32.98
CA SER A 274 11.18 16.12 31.68
C SER A 274 10.18 14.96 31.71
N VAL A 275 10.24 14.12 32.76
CA VAL A 275 9.34 12.97 32.93
C VAL A 275 7.92 13.45 33.22
N SER A 276 7.76 14.47 34.07
CA SER A 276 6.45 15.04 34.39
C SER A 276 5.78 15.66 33.17
N GLN A 277 6.53 16.42 32.36
CA GLN A 277 6.02 16.96 31.11
C GLN A 277 5.65 15.87 30.10
N LEU A 278 6.50 14.85 29.95
CA LEU A 278 6.23 13.75 29.03
C LEU A 278 4.94 13.02 29.41
N LEU A 279 4.72 12.79 30.71
CA LEU A 279 3.53 12.10 31.22
C LEU A 279 2.24 12.87 30.91
N ALA A 280 2.21 14.18 31.21
CA ALA A 280 1.08 15.05 30.86
C ALA A 280 0.84 15.06 29.34
N ARG A 281 1.92 15.19 28.56
CA ARG A 281 1.88 15.25 27.09
C ARG A 281 1.31 13.99 26.46
N ILE A 282 1.67 12.81 26.93
CA ILE A 282 1.18 11.54 26.36
C ILE A 282 -0.29 11.39 26.67
N GLN A 283 -0.68 11.64 27.92
CA GLN A 283 -2.03 11.35 28.35
C GLN A 283 -3.04 12.32 27.74
N ALA A 284 -2.71 13.62 27.68
CA ALA A 284 -3.54 14.62 27.01
C ALA A 284 -3.66 14.39 25.49
N ASN A 285 -2.75 13.62 24.89
CA ASN A 285 -2.66 13.46 23.44
C ASN A 285 -2.69 12.01 22.96
N ALA A 286 -3.17 11.09 23.80
CA ALA A 286 -3.25 9.67 23.47
C ALA A 286 -4.03 9.42 22.17
N LYS A 287 -5.12 10.18 21.94
CA LYS A 287 -5.90 10.11 20.68
C LYS A 287 -5.04 10.47 19.45
N THR A 288 -4.26 11.54 19.53
CA THR A 288 -3.39 11.97 18.42
C THR A 288 -2.28 10.95 18.18
N LEU A 289 -1.65 10.44 19.23
CA LEU A 289 -0.63 9.38 19.12
C LEU A 289 -1.22 8.11 18.49
N THR A 290 -2.46 7.75 18.84
CA THR A 290 -3.19 6.62 18.25
C THR A 290 -3.38 6.82 16.76
N ALA A 291 -3.90 7.99 16.35
CA ALA A 291 -4.09 8.32 14.94
C ALA A 291 -2.77 8.26 14.16
N ILE A 292 -1.68 8.76 14.72
CA ILE A 292 -0.35 8.72 14.10
C ILE A 292 0.13 7.26 13.93
N ALA A 293 -0.01 6.42 14.96
CA ALA A 293 0.42 5.03 14.91
C ALA A 293 -0.37 4.23 13.88
N LEU A 294 -1.69 4.40 13.86
CA LEU A 294 -2.57 3.76 12.88
C LEU A 294 -2.30 4.26 11.46
N LEU A 295 -2.08 5.56 11.27
CA LEU A 295 -1.74 6.12 9.96
C LEU A 295 -0.38 5.62 9.46
N SER A 296 0.60 5.48 10.37
CA SER A 296 1.88 4.85 10.08
C SER A 296 1.69 3.38 9.68
N ALA A 297 0.84 2.63 10.41
CA ALA A 297 0.52 1.25 10.09
C ALA A 297 -0.12 1.11 8.71
N VAL A 298 -1.16 1.89 8.41
CA VAL A 298 -1.82 1.90 7.10
C VAL A 298 -0.86 2.26 5.98
N THR A 299 0.02 3.25 6.21
CA THR A 299 1.04 3.65 5.24
C THR A 299 2.02 2.51 4.95
N LEU A 300 2.60 1.93 5.99
CA LEU A 300 3.56 0.83 5.87
C LEU A 300 2.91 -0.42 5.25
N CYS A 301 1.66 -0.72 5.61
CA CYS A 301 0.89 -1.79 4.98
C CYS A 301 0.65 -1.54 3.50
N GLY A 302 0.22 -0.33 3.11
CA GLY A 302 -0.04 0.02 1.72
C GLY A 302 1.22 -0.09 0.85
N ILE A 303 2.30 0.57 1.25
CA ILE A 303 3.58 0.51 0.53
C ILE A 303 4.13 -0.92 0.54
N GLY A 304 4.14 -1.55 1.72
CA GLY A 304 4.72 -2.87 1.94
C GLY A 304 3.98 -3.96 1.16
N ALA A 305 2.64 -3.93 1.13
CA ALA A 305 1.84 -4.88 0.37
C ALA A 305 2.06 -4.71 -1.14
N SER A 306 2.02 -3.47 -1.65
CA SER A 306 2.24 -3.23 -3.08
C SER A 306 3.66 -3.60 -3.52
N TYR A 307 4.69 -3.29 -2.72
CA TYR A 307 6.06 -3.70 -3.03
C TYR A 307 6.25 -5.21 -2.91
N SER A 308 5.66 -5.84 -1.91
CA SER A 308 5.69 -7.31 -1.75
C SER A 308 5.04 -8.00 -2.94
N MET A 309 3.93 -7.47 -3.47
CA MET A 309 3.26 -8.00 -4.65
C MET A 309 4.13 -7.84 -5.90
N TYR A 310 4.72 -6.66 -6.11
CA TYR A 310 5.66 -6.42 -7.21
C TYR A 310 6.88 -7.35 -7.16
N TYR A 311 7.44 -7.56 -5.96
CA TYR A 311 8.56 -8.47 -5.72
C TYR A 311 8.17 -9.94 -5.97
N LYS A 312 7.07 -10.41 -5.36
CA LYS A 312 6.53 -11.76 -5.56
C LYS A 312 6.38 -12.07 -7.04
N ASN A 313 5.75 -11.16 -7.76
CA ASN A 313 5.44 -11.32 -9.17
C ASN A 313 6.70 -11.50 -10.02
N LYS A 314 7.76 -10.72 -9.76
CA LYS A 314 9.05 -10.90 -10.42
C LYS A 314 9.72 -12.24 -10.14
N VAL A 315 9.62 -12.74 -8.91
CA VAL A 315 10.19 -14.04 -8.51
C VAL A 315 9.36 -15.21 -9.03
N MET A 316 8.05 -15.04 -9.15
CA MET A 316 7.13 -16.11 -9.55
C MET A 316 7.24 -16.44 -11.04
N ILE A 317 7.50 -15.46 -11.90
CA ILE A 317 7.60 -15.68 -13.35
C ILE A 317 8.64 -16.75 -13.69
N ASP A 318 9.79 -16.76 -13.02
CA ASP A 318 10.81 -17.79 -13.26
C ASP A 318 10.36 -19.19 -12.81
N LYS A 319 9.39 -19.27 -11.90
CA LYS A 319 8.82 -20.53 -11.40
C LYS A 319 7.64 -21.01 -12.24
N THR A 320 6.83 -20.10 -12.80
CA THR A 320 5.60 -20.42 -13.56
C THR A 320 5.84 -20.52 -15.06
N GLU A 321 6.92 -19.94 -15.57
CA GLU A 321 7.27 -19.91 -16.99
C GLU A 321 8.68 -20.56 -17.17
N PRO A 322 8.78 -21.90 -17.14
CA PRO A 322 10.05 -22.62 -17.22
C PRO A 322 10.74 -22.52 -18.59
N PHE A 323 9.98 -22.32 -19.67
CA PHE A 323 10.50 -22.10 -21.02
C PHE A 323 10.37 -20.63 -21.44
N SER A 324 11.25 -20.17 -22.32
CA SER A 324 11.23 -18.80 -22.83
C SER A 324 10.13 -18.58 -23.87
N PHE A 325 9.92 -19.59 -24.73
CA PHE A 325 8.92 -19.61 -25.79
C PHE A 325 8.25 -20.97 -25.86
N MET A 326 6.94 -20.98 -26.05
CA MET A 326 6.14 -22.17 -26.34
C MET A 326 5.09 -21.83 -27.41
N TYR A 327 4.91 -22.70 -28.39
CA TYR A 327 3.87 -22.54 -29.41
C TYR A 327 3.45 -23.90 -29.97
N VAL A 328 2.26 -23.95 -30.57
CA VAL A 328 1.77 -25.15 -31.26
C VAL A 328 2.46 -25.27 -32.61
N LYS A 329 3.17 -26.38 -32.81
CA LYS A 329 3.88 -26.70 -34.05
C LYS A 329 2.88 -26.96 -35.19
N THR A 330 3.13 -26.33 -36.34
CA THR A 330 2.27 -26.47 -37.53
C THR A 330 3.07 -26.88 -38.76
N ASP A 331 3.96 -25.99 -39.24
CA ASP A 331 4.77 -26.16 -40.44
C ASP A 331 6.27 -26.23 -40.10
N SER A 332 6.95 -27.25 -40.62
CA SER A 332 8.39 -27.43 -40.45
C SER A 332 9.23 -26.28 -41.03
N GLN A 333 8.72 -25.51 -42.00
CA GLN A 333 9.42 -24.33 -42.53
C GLN A 333 9.40 -23.18 -41.52
N VAL A 334 8.25 -22.93 -40.89
CA VAL A 334 8.10 -21.88 -39.86
C VAL A 334 8.99 -22.19 -38.66
N ASP A 335 9.08 -23.45 -38.24
CA ASP A 335 9.96 -23.87 -37.16
C ASP A 335 11.44 -23.60 -37.45
N GLN A 336 11.90 -23.87 -38.68
CA GLN A 336 13.26 -23.57 -39.10
C GLN A 336 13.54 -22.07 -39.13
N GLN A 337 12.57 -21.27 -39.58
CA GLN A 337 12.68 -19.81 -39.56
C GLN A 337 12.77 -19.26 -38.13
N ILE A 338 11.96 -19.79 -37.20
CA ILE A 338 12.01 -19.43 -35.78
C ILE A 338 13.38 -19.80 -35.19
N GLU A 339 13.87 -21.01 -35.44
CA GLU A 339 15.18 -21.45 -34.93
C GLU A 339 16.32 -20.58 -35.46
N ASN A 340 16.31 -20.26 -36.75
CA ASN A 340 17.29 -19.35 -37.37
C ASN A 340 17.17 -17.94 -36.79
N THR A 341 15.96 -17.46 -36.51
CA THR A 341 15.73 -16.15 -35.88
C THR A 341 16.31 -16.10 -34.47
N ILE A 342 16.19 -17.18 -33.70
CA ILE A 342 16.80 -17.28 -32.38
C ILE A 342 18.33 -17.33 -32.50
N LYS A 343 18.89 -18.17 -33.39
CA LYS A 343 20.35 -18.30 -33.59
C LYS A 343 21.02 -17.02 -34.09
N ASN A 344 20.33 -16.24 -34.93
CA ASN A 344 20.81 -14.96 -35.44
C ASN A 344 20.60 -13.80 -34.45
N SER A 345 19.98 -14.06 -33.31
CA SER A 345 19.83 -13.09 -32.23
C SER A 345 21.01 -13.15 -31.26
N ASN A 346 21.05 -12.23 -30.29
CA ASN A 346 22.05 -12.25 -29.22
C ASN A 346 21.75 -13.32 -28.13
N HIS A 347 20.79 -14.22 -28.38
CA HIS A 347 20.35 -15.25 -27.44
C HIS A 347 20.75 -16.64 -27.94
N THR A 348 21.26 -17.48 -27.05
CA THR A 348 21.65 -18.85 -27.35
C THR A 348 20.56 -19.82 -26.90
N ILE A 349 20.23 -20.80 -27.73
CA ILE A 349 19.30 -21.89 -27.37
C ILE A 349 20.01 -22.80 -26.37
N LYS A 350 19.45 -22.92 -25.16
CA LYS A 350 19.91 -23.85 -24.12
C LYS A 350 19.21 -25.19 -24.22
N GLU A 351 17.90 -25.16 -24.44
CA GLU A 351 17.07 -26.35 -24.56
C GLU A 351 16.01 -26.16 -25.65
N LYS A 352 15.72 -27.24 -26.37
CA LYS A 352 14.67 -27.35 -27.37
C LYS A 352 13.94 -28.67 -27.12
N LEU A 353 12.64 -28.61 -26.89
CA LEU A 353 11.81 -29.78 -26.63
C LEU A 353 10.55 -29.75 -27.51
N THR A 354 10.10 -30.92 -27.94
CA THR A 354 8.82 -31.11 -28.62
C THR A 354 7.95 -31.98 -27.72
N ILE A 355 6.80 -31.47 -27.33
CA ILE A 355 5.96 -32.02 -26.27
C ILE A 355 4.63 -32.45 -26.91
N PRO A 356 4.34 -33.76 -27.02
CA PRO A 356 3.07 -34.24 -27.52
C PRO A 356 1.96 -34.07 -26.48
N LEU A 357 0.83 -33.50 -26.89
CA LEU A 357 -0.38 -33.40 -26.09
C LEU A 357 -1.60 -33.86 -26.89
N ILE A 358 -2.57 -34.45 -26.21
CA ILE A 358 -3.87 -34.79 -26.81
C ILE A 358 -4.93 -33.98 -26.10
N LYS A 359 -5.65 -33.14 -26.85
CA LYS A 359 -6.78 -32.37 -26.33
C LYS A 359 -8.04 -33.23 -26.39
N VAL A 360 -8.70 -33.44 -25.27
CA VAL A 360 -9.93 -34.24 -25.19
C VAL A 360 -11.02 -33.46 -24.46
N LYS A 361 -12.28 -33.80 -24.75
CA LYS A 361 -13.40 -33.32 -23.95
C LYS A 361 -13.54 -34.17 -22.70
N ALA A 362 -13.86 -33.57 -21.56
CA ALA A 362 -13.89 -34.30 -20.30
C ALA A 362 -14.81 -33.67 -19.26
N ASP A 363 -15.48 -34.52 -18.48
CA ASP A 363 -16.25 -34.13 -17.32
C ASP A 363 -15.47 -34.47 -16.04
N LEU A 364 -15.23 -33.48 -15.18
CA LEU A 364 -14.53 -33.63 -13.91
C LEU A 364 -15.52 -33.90 -12.78
N GLN A 365 -15.35 -35.00 -12.07
CA GLN A 365 -16.12 -35.36 -10.88
C GLN A 365 -15.19 -35.32 -9.66
N VAL A 366 -14.88 -34.11 -9.20
CA VAL A 366 -14.00 -33.85 -8.06
C VAL A 366 -14.73 -33.05 -6.99
N ASN A 367 -14.43 -33.35 -5.72
CA ASN A 367 -14.98 -32.57 -4.60
C ASN A 367 -14.23 -31.24 -4.47
N GLY A 368 -14.97 -30.14 -4.39
CA GLY A 368 -14.42 -28.80 -4.23
C GLY A 368 -14.67 -27.90 -5.45
N LEU A 369 -13.86 -26.85 -5.58
CA LEU A 369 -13.96 -25.93 -6.72
C LEU A 369 -13.20 -26.48 -7.92
N MET A 370 -13.66 -26.15 -9.12
CA MET A 370 -12.98 -26.53 -10.34
C MET A 370 -11.67 -25.74 -10.50
N PRO A 371 -10.64 -26.32 -11.12
CA PRO A 371 -9.43 -25.57 -11.46
C PRO A 371 -9.76 -24.42 -12.42
N ILE A 372 -9.14 -23.25 -12.20
CA ILE A 372 -9.38 -22.00 -12.95
C ILE A 372 -9.28 -22.20 -14.47
N ASN A 373 -8.33 -23.03 -14.93
CA ASN A 373 -8.14 -23.29 -16.37
C ASN A 373 -9.30 -24.12 -16.95
N PHE A 374 -9.91 -25.02 -16.16
CA PHE A 374 -11.10 -25.76 -16.56
C PHE A 374 -12.36 -24.88 -16.49
N GLU A 375 -12.47 -23.96 -15.52
CA GLU A 375 -13.57 -22.99 -15.51
C GLU A 375 -13.56 -22.07 -16.75
N ARG A 376 -12.37 -21.72 -17.25
CA ARG A 376 -12.22 -20.88 -18.46
C ARG A 376 -12.64 -21.60 -19.74
N ASN A 377 -12.29 -22.88 -19.86
CA ASN A 377 -12.64 -23.74 -20.98
C ASN A 377 -13.32 -24.99 -20.44
N PRO A 378 -14.61 -24.88 -20.04
CA PRO A 378 -15.32 -26.00 -19.47
C PRO A 378 -15.36 -27.15 -20.47
N ASN A 379 -15.06 -28.34 -19.97
CA ASN A 379 -15.13 -29.60 -20.68
C ASN A 379 -14.03 -29.84 -21.70
N GLU A 380 -12.89 -29.13 -21.67
CA GLU A 380 -11.68 -29.47 -22.44
C GLU A 380 -10.45 -29.58 -21.54
N LEU A 381 -9.64 -30.63 -21.75
CA LEU A 381 -8.36 -30.82 -21.06
C LEU A 381 -7.30 -31.44 -21.96
N ASN A 382 -6.04 -31.34 -21.54
CA ASN A 382 -4.90 -31.97 -22.19
C ASN A 382 -4.46 -33.23 -21.47
N LEU A 383 -4.19 -34.29 -22.24
CA LEU A 383 -3.50 -35.48 -21.79
C LEU A 383 -2.00 -35.30 -22.03
N LEU A 384 -1.20 -35.63 -21.01
CA LEU A 384 0.26 -35.67 -21.06
C LEU A 384 0.72 -37.06 -20.61
N SER A 385 1.65 -37.70 -21.34
CA SER A 385 2.16 -39.01 -20.93
C SER A 385 3.09 -38.90 -19.71
N GLU A 386 3.12 -39.91 -18.86
CA GLU A 386 3.99 -39.95 -17.67
C GLU A 386 5.48 -39.85 -18.01
N ASN A 387 5.96 -40.47 -19.09
CA ASN A 387 7.36 -40.35 -19.51
C ASN A 387 7.68 -38.93 -20.01
N THR A 388 6.76 -38.31 -20.76
CA THR A 388 6.93 -36.92 -21.20
C THR A 388 6.97 -35.99 -19.99
N PHE A 389 6.09 -36.22 -19.01
CA PHE A 389 6.08 -35.49 -17.74
C PHE A 389 7.42 -35.63 -17.00
N ASN A 390 7.92 -36.85 -16.79
CA ASN A 390 9.16 -37.10 -16.07
C ASN A 390 10.38 -36.48 -16.78
N MET A 391 10.41 -36.55 -18.12
CA MET A 391 11.43 -35.86 -18.92
C MET A 391 11.38 -34.34 -18.72
N LEU A 392 10.18 -33.74 -18.72
CA LEU A 392 10.03 -32.31 -18.49
C LEU A 392 10.43 -31.91 -17.07
N ALA A 393 10.10 -32.71 -16.07
CA ALA A 393 10.55 -32.50 -14.69
C ALA A 393 12.07 -32.47 -14.60
N ASP A 394 12.76 -33.44 -15.20
CA ASP A 394 14.23 -33.48 -15.22
C ASP A 394 14.82 -32.25 -15.95
N LYS A 395 14.27 -31.85 -17.11
CA LYS A 395 14.74 -30.68 -17.88
C LYS A 395 14.47 -29.34 -17.20
N THR A 396 13.40 -29.26 -16.41
CA THR A 396 13.05 -28.06 -15.65
C THR A 396 13.69 -28.03 -14.25
N ASN A 397 14.56 -28.99 -13.93
CA ASN A 397 15.22 -29.16 -12.63
C ASN A 397 14.21 -29.24 -11.48
N LYS A 398 13.15 -30.03 -11.67
CA LYS A 398 12.11 -30.29 -10.67
C LYS A 398 12.26 -31.72 -10.15
N ASP A 399 12.42 -31.87 -8.84
CA ASP A 399 12.57 -33.17 -8.18
C ASP A 399 11.20 -33.82 -7.94
N ILE A 400 10.51 -34.16 -9.04
CA ILE A 400 9.19 -34.77 -9.06
C ILE A 400 9.16 -35.85 -10.15
N LYS A 401 8.69 -37.04 -9.79
CA LYS A 401 8.48 -38.14 -10.73
C LYS A 401 7.12 -38.77 -10.51
N VAL A 402 6.54 -39.24 -11.59
CA VAL A 402 5.22 -39.87 -11.64
C VAL A 402 5.37 -41.25 -12.25
N SER A 403 4.73 -42.23 -11.62
CA SER A 403 4.58 -43.59 -12.13
C SER A 403 3.14 -43.99 -11.85
N LEU A 404 2.36 -44.22 -12.90
CA LEU A 404 0.92 -44.46 -12.82
C LEU A 404 0.58 -45.87 -13.27
N GLN A 405 -0.44 -46.47 -12.65
CA GLN A 405 -0.95 -47.79 -13.04
C GLN A 405 -2.30 -47.68 -13.74
N ASN A 406 -2.48 -48.39 -14.87
CA ASN A 406 -3.76 -48.63 -15.54
C ASN A 406 -4.65 -47.39 -15.79
N THR A 407 -5.54 -47.08 -14.84
CA THR A 407 -6.57 -46.02 -14.91
C THR A 407 -6.28 -44.83 -13.98
N GLU A 408 -5.10 -44.81 -13.36
CA GLU A 408 -4.68 -43.73 -12.47
C GLU A 408 -4.21 -42.50 -13.25
N VAL A 409 -4.61 -41.32 -12.78
CA VAL A 409 -4.20 -40.03 -13.35
C VAL A 409 -3.79 -39.04 -12.27
N VAL A 410 -2.94 -38.10 -12.64
CA VAL A 410 -2.52 -37.00 -11.76
C VAL A 410 -2.83 -35.66 -12.40
N ALA A 411 -3.48 -34.78 -11.65
CA ALA A 411 -3.76 -33.42 -12.09
C ALA A 411 -2.48 -32.57 -12.08
N LEU A 412 -2.20 -31.86 -13.18
CA LEU A 412 -1.22 -30.79 -13.20
C LEU A 412 -1.91 -29.47 -12.75
N ASP A 413 -1.97 -29.27 -11.43
CA ASP A 413 -2.52 -28.08 -10.79
C ASP A 413 -1.39 -27.10 -10.44
N ALA A 414 -0.69 -26.67 -11.49
CA ALA A 414 0.54 -25.89 -11.38
C ALA A 414 0.33 -24.49 -10.81
N ASN A 415 -0.92 -23.99 -10.84
CA ASN A 415 -1.29 -22.82 -10.07
C ASN A 415 -1.37 -23.22 -8.59
N LYS A 416 -0.55 -22.62 -7.74
CA LYS A 416 -0.62 -22.73 -6.26
C LYS A 416 -1.91 -22.13 -5.70
N SER A 417 -3.06 -22.58 -6.19
CA SER A 417 -4.39 -22.36 -5.67
C SER A 417 -4.58 -23.20 -4.41
N ASN A 418 -3.67 -23.08 -3.44
CA ASN A 418 -3.99 -23.48 -2.06
C ASN A 418 -5.20 -22.69 -1.50
N THR A 419 -5.73 -21.73 -2.28
CA THR A 419 -6.98 -21.02 -2.08
C THR A 419 -8.22 -21.92 -2.13
N PHE A 420 -8.18 -23.03 -2.87
CA PHE A 420 -9.30 -23.96 -3.02
C PHE A 420 -8.80 -25.38 -2.83
N GLN A 421 -9.22 -26.04 -1.75
CA GLN A 421 -8.92 -27.45 -1.50
C GLN A 421 -9.76 -28.32 -2.44
N THR A 422 -9.43 -28.32 -3.73
CA THR A 422 -9.92 -29.37 -4.62
C THR A 422 -9.13 -30.62 -4.26
N GLU A 423 -9.80 -31.53 -3.54
CA GLU A 423 -9.26 -32.85 -3.27
C GLU A 423 -9.46 -33.68 -4.54
N TYR A 424 -8.42 -33.71 -5.37
CA TYR A 424 -8.41 -34.62 -6.52
C TYR A 424 -8.36 -36.08 -6.07
N LYS A 425 -7.83 -36.37 -4.87
CA LYS A 425 -7.71 -37.74 -4.38
C LYS A 425 -9.09 -38.41 -4.30
N ASN A 426 -9.26 -39.53 -5.02
CA ASN A 426 -10.51 -40.27 -5.18
C ASN A 426 -11.58 -39.60 -6.09
N GLY A 427 -11.27 -38.47 -6.71
CA GLY A 427 -12.09 -37.91 -7.78
C GLY A 427 -11.99 -38.72 -9.08
N LYS A 428 -12.95 -38.53 -9.98
CA LYS A 428 -12.97 -39.16 -11.31
C LYS A 428 -12.91 -38.13 -12.42
N VAL A 429 -12.40 -38.55 -13.56
CA VAL A 429 -12.50 -37.79 -14.81
C VAL A 429 -13.03 -38.72 -15.89
N ASP A 430 -14.14 -38.30 -16.51
CA ASP A 430 -14.76 -39.01 -17.61
C ASP A 430 -14.35 -38.33 -18.91
N LEU A 431 -13.56 -39.01 -19.72
CA LEU A 431 -13.05 -38.52 -21.01
C LEU A 431 -14.00 -38.93 -22.12
N HIS A 432 -14.44 -37.95 -22.91
CA HIS A 432 -15.29 -38.13 -24.08
C HIS A 432 -14.44 -38.05 -25.35
N LEU A 433 -14.06 -39.22 -25.87
CA LEU A 433 -13.37 -39.34 -27.16
C LEU A 433 -14.35 -39.73 -28.27
N SER A 434 -13.92 -39.50 -29.52
CA SER A 434 -14.77 -39.70 -30.71
C SER A 434 -15.34 -41.12 -30.87
N SER A 435 -14.73 -42.13 -30.25
CA SER A 435 -15.14 -43.54 -30.39
C SER A 435 -15.55 -44.24 -29.09
N SER A 436 -15.20 -43.72 -27.90
CA SER A 436 -15.49 -44.37 -26.61
C SER A 436 -15.33 -43.39 -25.44
N ASP A 437 -16.10 -43.61 -24.38
CA ASP A 437 -15.93 -42.90 -23.11
C ASP A 437 -15.01 -43.69 -22.17
N TYR A 438 -14.13 -42.99 -21.47
CA TYR A 438 -13.19 -43.58 -20.52
C TYR A 438 -13.30 -42.91 -19.16
N SER A 439 -13.43 -43.69 -18.09
CA SER A 439 -13.43 -43.17 -16.72
C SER A 439 -12.08 -43.45 -16.06
N LEU A 440 -11.41 -42.41 -15.59
CA LEU A 440 -10.10 -42.47 -14.94
C LEU A 440 -10.17 -41.92 -13.51
N GLN A 441 -9.27 -42.40 -12.65
CA GLN A 441 -9.27 -42.05 -11.22
C GLN A 441 -8.07 -41.17 -10.87
N PHE A 442 -8.32 -40.06 -10.20
CA PHE A 442 -7.26 -39.20 -9.69
C PHE A 442 -6.60 -39.79 -8.44
N VAL A 443 -5.28 -39.94 -8.49
CA VAL A 443 -4.46 -40.37 -7.33
C VAL A 443 -3.84 -39.20 -6.58
N GLY A 444 -3.78 -38.02 -7.21
CA GLY A 444 -3.26 -36.81 -6.58
C GLY A 444 -3.13 -35.63 -7.54
N LYS A 445 -2.34 -34.64 -7.13
CA LYS A 445 -2.02 -33.45 -7.92
C LYS A 445 -0.55 -33.08 -7.81
N ILE A 446 -0.05 -32.41 -8.85
CA ILE A 446 1.29 -31.83 -8.93
C ILE A 446 1.14 -30.32 -9.02
N GLN A 447 1.85 -29.59 -8.16
CA GLN A 447 1.77 -28.14 -8.06
C GLN A 447 2.95 -27.40 -8.70
N ASP A 448 3.87 -28.12 -9.32
CA ASP A 448 5.03 -27.55 -10.01
C ASP A 448 4.70 -27.30 -11.48
N ASN A 449 4.96 -26.06 -11.93
CA ASN A 449 4.93 -25.73 -13.36
C ASN A 449 6.11 -26.41 -14.07
N ILE A 450 5.81 -27.50 -14.76
CA ILE A 450 6.70 -28.15 -15.74
C ILE A 450 6.48 -27.62 -17.17
N LEU A 451 5.37 -26.90 -17.39
CA LEU A 451 5.03 -26.18 -18.61
C LEU A 451 4.71 -24.73 -18.23
N ASN A 452 4.80 -23.84 -19.21
CA ASN A 452 4.42 -22.44 -19.02
C ASN A 452 2.93 -22.31 -18.65
N ASP A 453 2.64 -21.59 -17.57
CA ASP A 453 1.30 -21.45 -16.98
C ASP A 453 0.29 -20.78 -17.92
N SER A 454 0.80 -20.05 -18.91
CA SER A 454 -0.01 -19.46 -19.99
C SER A 454 -0.63 -20.48 -20.95
N LEU A 455 -0.43 -21.79 -20.74
CA LEU A 455 -1.24 -22.83 -21.38
C LEU A 455 -2.67 -22.76 -20.84
N HIS A 456 -3.61 -22.40 -21.70
CA HIS A 456 -4.99 -22.08 -21.32
C HIS A 456 -5.86 -23.27 -20.91
N GLU A 457 -5.29 -24.47 -20.83
CA GLU A 457 -6.03 -25.72 -20.68
C GLU A 457 -5.50 -26.54 -19.52
N PHE A 458 -6.43 -27.06 -18.73
CA PHE A 458 -6.12 -27.97 -17.64
C PHE A 458 -5.44 -29.22 -18.21
N THR A 459 -4.38 -29.71 -17.56
CA THR A 459 -3.60 -30.86 -18.05
C THR A 459 -3.62 -31.97 -17.01
N ILE A 460 -3.83 -33.20 -17.45
CA ILE A 460 -3.70 -34.40 -16.61
C ILE A 460 -2.59 -35.30 -17.16
N VAL A 461 -1.86 -35.92 -16.25
CA VAL A 461 -0.84 -36.93 -16.57
C VAL A 461 -1.50 -38.30 -16.57
N VAL A 462 -1.29 -39.05 -17.66
CA VAL A 462 -1.85 -40.39 -17.86
C VAL A 462 -0.73 -41.42 -18.11
N PRO A 463 -0.95 -42.71 -17.88
CA PRO A 463 0.03 -43.76 -18.18
C PRO A 463 0.42 -43.76 -19.65
N ASP A 464 1.68 -44.09 -19.96
CA ASP A 464 2.19 -44.01 -21.35
C ASP A 464 1.41 -44.91 -22.32
N LYS A 465 1.01 -46.10 -21.85
CA LYS A 465 0.20 -47.03 -22.64
C LYS A 465 -1.15 -46.42 -23.01
N PHE A 466 -1.82 -45.78 -22.07
CA PHE A 466 -3.10 -45.10 -22.30
C PHE A 466 -2.92 -43.94 -23.29
N PHE A 467 -1.90 -43.11 -23.09
CA PHE A 467 -1.58 -42.02 -24.02
C PHE A 467 -1.34 -42.52 -25.46
N TYR A 468 -0.59 -43.62 -25.61
CA TYR A 468 -0.31 -44.22 -26.91
C TYR A 468 -1.59 -44.73 -27.59
N ASP A 469 -2.48 -45.40 -26.86
CA ASP A 469 -3.74 -45.87 -27.42
C ASP A 469 -4.67 -44.70 -27.82
N MET A 470 -4.70 -43.63 -27.03
CA MET A 470 -5.44 -42.41 -27.37
C MET A 470 -4.86 -41.70 -28.60
N SER A 471 -3.53 -41.71 -28.77
CA SER A 471 -2.85 -41.08 -29.91
C SER A 471 -3.24 -41.68 -31.26
N LYS A 472 -3.74 -42.92 -31.27
CA LYS A 472 -4.27 -43.60 -32.47
C LYS A 472 -5.68 -43.13 -32.83
N GLN A 473 -6.49 -42.76 -31.85
CA GLN A 473 -7.86 -42.28 -32.05
C GLN A 473 -7.87 -40.79 -32.40
N GLN A 474 -7.01 -40.01 -31.74
CA GLN A 474 -6.91 -38.57 -31.94
C GLN A 474 -5.44 -38.15 -32.05
N LYS A 475 -5.09 -37.52 -33.17
CA LYS A 475 -3.71 -37.13 -33.45
C LYS A 475 -3.22 -36.13 -32.39
N PRO A 476 -2.09 -36.41 -31.71
CA PRO A 476 -1.49 -35.45 -30.79
C PRO A 476 -1.06 -34.18 -31.54
N TYR A 477 -1.30 -33.03 -30.92
CA TYR A 477 -0.66 -31.79 -31.34
C TYR A 477 0.68 -31.65 -30.60
N MET A 478 1.63 -30.98 -31.25
CA MET A 478 3.01 -30.88 -30.75
C MET A 478 3.25 -29.47 -30.25
N LEU A 479 3.58 -29.30 -28.98
CA LEU A 479 4.07 -28.04 -28.45
C LEU A 479 5.59 -27.97 -28.62
N GLN A 480 6.06 -26.93 -29.29
CA GLN A 480 7.49 -26.65 -29.41
C GLN A 480 7.88 -25.68 -28.29
N ALA A 481 8.82 -26.11 -27.43
CA ALA A 481 9.34 -25.32 -26.32
C ALA A 481 10.81 -24.98 -26.54
N TYR A 482 11.18 -23.72 -26.28
CA TYR A 482 12.54 -23.21 -26.32
C TYR A 482 12.92 -22.53 -25.02
N LYS A 483 14.12 -22.81 -24.53
CA LYS A 483 14.77 -22.08 -23.43
C LYS A 483 15.98 -21.37 -23.98
N VAL A 484 16.02 -20.05 -23.86
CA VAL A 484 17.12 -19.22 -24.38
C VAL A 484 17.91 -18.56 -23.25
N SER A 485 19.13 -18.09 -23.53
CA SER A 485 19.86 -17.21 -22.61
C SER A 485 19.19 -15.83 -22.50
N ASP A 486 19.28 -15.21 -21.33
CA ASP A 486 18.71 -13.88 -21.05
C ASP A 486 17.23 -13.71 -21.48
N ASP A 487 16.41 -14.68 -21.08
CA ASP A 487 15.01 -14.79 -21.48
C ASP A 487 14.13 -13.59 -21.08
N LYS A 488 14.58 -12.77 -20.12
CA LYS A 488 13.93 -11.52 -19.67
C LYS A 488 14.09 -10.37 -20.67
N ASN A 489 15.11 -10.40 -21.53
CA ASN A 489 15.40 -9.34 -22.51
C ASN A 489 15.03 -9.74 -23.95
N THR A 490 14.04 -10.61 -24.11
CA THR A 490 13.66 -11.15 -25.42
C THR A 490 12.63 -10.31 -26.18
N LYS A 491 12.32 -9.06 -25.76
CA LYS A 491 11.28 -8.19 -26.36
C LYS A 491 11.25 -8.19 -27.89
N LYS A 492 12.42 -7.99 -28.53
CA LYS A 492 12.53 -7.95 -30.00
C LYS A 492 12.31 -9.34 -30.61
N LEU A 493 12.89 -10.37 -29.97
CA LEU A 493 12.78 -11.76 -30.39
C LEU A 493 11.33 -12.27 -30.28
N THR A 494 10.64 -12.02 -29.17
CA THR A 494 9.22 -12.35 -28.97
C THR A 494 8.36 -11.76 -30.08
N LYS A 495 8.57 -10.49 -30.44
CA LYS A 495 7.85 -9.85 -31.55
C LYS A 495 8.15 -10.50 -32.90
N ALA A 496 9.42 -10.78 -33.19
CA ALA A 496 9.81 -11.44 -34.43
C ALA A 496 9.18 -12.83 -34.56
N ILE A 497 9.22 -13.64 -33.50
CA ILE A 497 8.61 -14.98 -33.48
C ILE A 497 7.09 -14.89 -33.63
N GLN A 498 6.42 -13.96 -32.95
CA GLN A 498 4.97 -13.78 -33.10
C GLN A 498 4.58 -13.40 -34.54
N ILE A 499 5.37 -12.58 -35.23
CA ILE A 499 5.12 -12.23 -36.64
C ILE A 499 5.23 -13.47 -37.54
N LEU A 500 6.22 -14.33 -37.30
CA LEU A 500 6.39 -15.59 -38.06
C LEU A 500 5.24 -16.58 -37.81
N LEU A 501 4.75 -16.63 -36.57
CA LEU A 501 3.65 -17.50 -36.16
C LEU A 501 2.26 -17.04 -36.65
N LYS A 502 2.12 -15.79 -37.08
CA LYS A 502 0.86 -15.18 -37.53
C LYS A 502 -0.26 -15.38 -36.50
N ASP A 503 -1.24 -16.23 -36.80
CA ASP A 503 -2.42 -16.52 -35.98
C ASP A 503 -2.15 -17.54 -34.87
N ILE A 504 -1.00 -18.22 -34.90
CA ILE A 504 -0.61 -19.17 -33.85
C ILE A 504 -0.20 -18.37 -32.61
N HIS A 505 -0.85 -18.67 -31.49
CA HIS A 505 -0.57 -18.01 -30.22
C HIS A 505 0.82 -18.39 -29.67
N LEU A 506 1.69 -17.40 -29.50
CA LEU A 506 2.98 -17.58 -28.84
C LEU A 506 2.82 -17.40 -27.33
N ILE A 507 3.06 -18.46 -26.58
CA ILE A 507 3.30 -18.35 -25.15
C ILE A 507 4.75 -17.92 -24.96
N SER A 508 4.96 -16.76 -24.33
CA SER A 508 6.31 -16.26 -24.06
C SER A 508 6.45 -15.78 -22.63
N LYS A 509 7.57 -16.16 -22.01
CA LYS A 509 7.93 -15.72 -20.67
C LYS A 509 8.07 -14.21 -20.59
N TYR A 510 8.62 -13.57 -21.63
CA TYR A 510 8.69 -12.12 -21.71
C TYR A 510 7.31 -11.46 -21.75
N GLY A 511 6.36 -12.05 -22.50
CA GLY A 511 4.97 -11.58 -22.52
C GLY A 511 4.33 -11.63 -21.14
N ALA A 512 4.44 -12.78 -20.45
CA ALA A 512 3.98 -12.93 -19.07
C ALA A 512 4.66 -11.94 -18.11
N TYR A 513 5.99 -11.79 -18.22
CA TYR A 513 6.75 -10.83 -17.41
C TYR A 513 6.29 -9.39 -17.62
N LYS A 514 6.14 -8.97 -18.87
CA LYS A 514 5.70 -7.62 -19.23
C LYS A 514 4.31 -7.33 -18.64
N SER A 515 3.34 -8.21 -18.87
CA SER A 515 1.97 -8.04 -18.36
C SER A 515 1.92 -7.93 -16.83
N VAL A 516 2.69 -8.78 -16.15
CA VAL A 516 2.75 -8.81 -14.70
C VAL A 516 3.47 -7.58 -14.11
N VAL A 517 4.56 -7.12 -14.72
CA VAL A 517 5.30 -5.92 -14.29
C VAL A 517 4.51 -4.65 -14.56
N GLU A 518 3.77 -4.56 -15.66
CA GLU A 518 2.88 -3.42 -15.93
C GLU A 518 1.77 -3.33 -14.87
N ALA A 519 1.05 -4.44 -14.62
CA ALA A 519 -0.03 -4.47 -13.65
C ALA A 519 0.46 -4.22 -12.21
N SER A 520 1.51 -4.91 -11.77
CA SER A 520 2.05 -4.70 -10.43
C SER A 520 2.82 -3.39 -10.27
N GLY A 521 3.40 -2.87 -11.36
CA GLY A 521 4.07 -1.57 -11.44
C GLY A 521 3.13 -0.41 -11.15
N LEU A 522 1.89 -0.50 -11.66
CA LEU A 522 0.82 0.43 -11.31
C LEU A 522 0.49 0.40 -9.81
N VAL A 523 0.29 -0.79 -9.25
CA VAL A 523 -0.11 -0.98 -7.84
C VAL A 523 0.97 -0.50 -6.88
N ILE A 524 2.26 -0.77 -7.17
CA ILE A 524 3.38 -0.24 -6.37
C ILE A 524 3.51 1.27 -6.51
N PHE A 525 3.33 1.84 -7.70
CA PHE A 525 3.33 3.28 -7.87
C PHE A 525 2.24 3.95 -7.02
N ALA A 526 0.98 3.48 -7.14
CA ALA A 526 -0.13 4.01 -6.36
C ALA A 526 0.08 3.85 -4.85
N GLY A 527 0.56 2.66 -4.41
CA GLY A 527 0.84 2.38 -3.01
C GLY A 527 1.95 3.25 -2.42
N VAL A 528 3.08 3.40 -3.13
CA VAL A 528 4.19 4.28 -2.73
C VAL A 528 3.75 5.74 -2.70
N PHE A 529 3.06 6.20 -3.74
CA PHE A 529 2.60 7.58 -3.84
C PHE A 529 1.65 7.91 -2.68
N LEU A 530 0.59 7.13 -2.50
CA LEU A 530 -0.37 7.31 -1.40
C LEU A 530 0.33 7.25 -0.03
N GLY A 531 1.28 6.34 0.12
CA GLY A 531 2.07 6.23 1.33
C GLY A 531 2.93 7.46 1.62
N LEU A 532 3.51 8.10 0.61
CA LEU A 532 4.22 9.39 0.79
C LEU A 532 3.28 10.50 1.25
N VAL A 533 2.04 10.54 0.74
CA VAL A 533 1.01 11.49 1.20
C VAL A 533 0.70 11.28 2.68
N PHE A 534 0.44 10.03 3.06
CA PHE A 534 0.11 9.69 4.43
C PHE A 534 1.27 9.97 5.38
N LEU A 535 2.51 9.70 4.94
CA LEU A 535 3.71 10.04 5.68
C LEU A 535 3.82 11.55 5.88
N ALA A 536 3.71 12.35 4.81
CA ALA A 536 3.82 13.80 4.87
C ALA A 536 2.80 14.42 5.82
N ALA A 537 1.57 13.93 5.80
CA ALA A 537 0.53 14.36 6.72
C ALA A 537 0.72 13.84 8.15
N THR A 538 1.19 12.61 8.35
CA THR A 538 1.58 12.10 9.68
C THR A 538 2.66 13.00 10.30
N GLY A 539 3.72 13.28 9.54
CA GLY A 539 4.81 14.16 9.94
C GLY A 539 4.33 15.58 10.24
N SER A 540 3.45 16.12 9.40
CA SER A 540 2.85 17.45 9.59
C SER A 540 1.95 17.53 10.84
N ILE A 541 1.11 16.51 11.08
CA ILE A 541 0.26 16.43 12.28
C ILE A 541 1.10 16.47 13.54
N ILE A 542 2.16 15.65 13.61
CA ILE A 542 3.06 15.63 14.76
C ILE A 542 3.78 16.96 14.90
N TYR A 543 4.36 17.46 13.81
CA TYR A 543 5.08 18.72 13.76
C TYR A 543 4.24 19.86 14.32
N PHE A 544 3.02 20.06 13.81
CA PHE A 544 2.11 21.10 14.31
C PHE A 544 1.75 20.92 15.77
N LYS A 545 1.50 19.67 16.17
CA LYS A 545 1.16 19.38 17.56
C LYS A 545 2.31 19.73 18.51
N GLN A 546 3.55 19.44 18.14
CA GLN A 546 4.72 19.79 18.95
C GLN A 546 5.00 21.29 18.94
N LEU A 547 4.86 21.99 17.81
CA LEU A 547 5.04 23.44 17.77
C LEU A 547 4.00 24.17 18.64
N THR A 548 2.76 23.68 18.68
CA THR A 548 1.72 24.22 19.59
C THR A 548 2.17 24.09 21.05
N LYS A 549 2.72 22.93 21.41
CA LYS A 549 3.23 22.69 22.75
C LYS A 549 4.44 23.56 23.06
N ALA A 550 5.31 23.82 22.09
CA ALA A 550 6.46 24.69 22.25
C ALA A 550 6.06 26.09 22.70
N THR A 551 5.00 26.65 22.10
CA THR A 551 4.49 27.98 22.46
C THR A 551 3.83 27.99 23.84
N ILE A 552 3.12 26.92 24.22
CA ILE A 552 2.46 26.83 25.53
C ILE A 552 3.49 26.60 26.66
N ASP A 553 4.52 25.79 26.41
CA ASP A 553 5.53 25.47 27.44
C ASP A 553 6.66 26.51 27.54
N GLN A 554 6.68 27.53 26.67
CA GLN A 554 7.75 28.54 26.60
C GLN A 554 8.05 29.16 27.97
N ASP A 555 7.01 29.58 28.70
CA ASP A 555 7.13 30.20 30.02
C ASP A 555 7.80 29.27 31.05
N LYS A 556 7.49 27.96 31.00
CA LYS A 556 8.07 26.96 31.91
C LYS A 556 9.57 26.81 31.67
N TYR A 557 10.02 26.83 30.42
CA TYR A 557 11.44 26.76 30.08
C TYR A 557 12.18 28.08 30.38
N ILE A 558 11.51 29.23 30.28
CA ILE A 558 12.06 30.52 30.76
C ILE A 558 12.36 30.44 32.27
N ILE A 559 11.44 29.90 33.07
CA ILE A 559 11.66 29.70 34.51
C ILE A 559 12.86 28.79 34.77
N LEU A 560 12.99 27.66 34.05
CA LEU A 560 14.16 26.78 34.19
C LEU A 560 15.48 27.49 33.88
N ARG A 561 15.51 28.37 32.88
CA ARG A 561 16.70 29.19 32.58
C ARG A 561 17.02 30.14 33.72
N LYS A 562 16.00 30.79 34.31
CA LYS A 562 16.17 31.67 35.48
C LYS A 562 16.69 30.92 36.71
N LEU A 563 16.36 29.62 36.84
CA LEU A 563 16.88 28.72 37.88
C LEU A 563 18.29 28.17 37.57
N GLY A 564 18.96 28.64 36.50
CA GLY A 564 20.35 28.27 36.18
C GLY A 564 20.52 27.07 35.23
N VAL A 565 19.44 26.53 34.65
CA VAL A 565 19.57 25.42 33.69
C VAL A 565 20.13 25.92 32.34
N SER A 566 21.23 25.33 31.89
CA SER A 566 21.86 25.70 30.61
C SER A 566 20.95 25.42 29.40
N LYS A 567 21.08 26.24 28.34
CA LYS A 567 20.37 26.05 27.07
C LYS A 567 20.66 24.67 26.44
N GLN A 568 21.88 24.15 26.60
CA GLN A 568 22.25 22.82 26.10
C GLN A 568 21.50 21.70 26.83
N THR A 569 21.36 21.81 28.15
CA THR A 569 20.61 20.85 28.96
C THR A 569 19.12 20.87 28.57
N ILE A 570 18.56 22.06 28.36
CA ILE A 570 17.17 22.24 27.85
C ILE A 570 17.01 21.58 26.48
N PHE A 571 17.92 21.85 25.53
CA PHE A 571 17.88 21.24 24.19
C PHE A 571 17.90 19.70 24.25
N LYS A 572 18.83 19.12 25.02
CA LYS A 572 18.92 17.65 25.19
C LYS A 572 17.63 17.07 25.79
N SER A 573 16.98 17.77 26.71
CA SER A 573 15.70 17.34 27.27
C SER A 573 14.57 17.42 26.23
N ILE A 574 14.46 18.53 25.51
CA ILE A 574 13.49 18.70 24.42
C ILE A 574 13.65 17.60 23.38
N ALA A 575 14.88 17.35 22.91
CA ALA A 575 15.18 16.32 21.91
C ALA A 575 14.75 14.92 22.37
N LYS A 576 15.00 14.56 23.64
CA LYS A 576 14.57 13.27 24.22
C LYS A 576 13.04 13.15 24.34
N GLN A 577 12.38 14.21 24.81
CA GLN A 577 10.93 14.21 24.96
C GLN A 577 10.22 14.10 23.61
N ILE A 578 10.69 14.85 22.60
CA ILE A 578 10.16 14.77 21.24
C ILE A 578 10.49 13.40 20.63
N ALA A 579 11.68 12.85 20.85
CA ALA A 579 12.04 11.53 20.33
C ALA A 579 11.07 10.46 20.83
N PHE A 580 10.73 10.49 22.13
CA PHE A 580 9.75 9.57 22.70
C PHE A 580 8.38 9.68 22.01
N ILE A 581 7.93 10.90 21.70
CA ILE A 581 6.66 11.14 21.02
C ILE A 581 6.67 10.67 19.55
N PHE A 582 7.83 10.70 18.89
CA PHE A 582 7.97 10.23 17.51
C PHE A 582 8.13 8.70 17.43
N ILE A 583 9.03 8.14 18.24
CA ILE A 583 9.38 6.71 18.21
C ILE A 583 8.20 5.85 18.63
N LEU A 584 7.46 6.25 19.66
CA LEU A 584 6.42 5.39 20.23
C LEU A 584 5.27 5.06 19.23
N PRO A 585 4.68 6.03 18.49
CA PRO A 585 3.74 5.72 17.43
C PRO A 585 4.36 4.93 16.27
N LEU A 586 5.60 5.24 15.90
CA LEU A 586 6.31 4.56 14.81
C LEU A 586 6.53 3.07 15.13
N THR A 587 6.92 2.75 16.37
CA THR A 587 7.13 1.36 16.79
C THR A 587 5.82 0.57 16.78
N ILE A 588 4.75 1.14 17.32
CA ILE A 588 3.44 0.47 17.33
C ILE A 588 2.90 0.33 15.89
N GLY A 589 3.01 1.37 15.07
CA GLY A 589 2.59 1.32 13.67
C GLY A 589 3.37 0.29 12.85
N SER A 590 4.68 0.19 13.08
CA SER A 590 5.52 -0.83 12.44
C SER A 590 5.14 -2.24 12.87
N LEU A 591 4.85 -2.47 14.16
CA LEU A 591 4.40 -3.77 14.66
C LEU A 591 3.07 -4.19 14.03
N HIS A 592 2.07 -3.28 13.98
CA HIS A 592 0.80 -3.54 13.29
C HIS A 592 1.05 -3.92 11.83
N SER A 593 1.92 -3.17 11.14
CA SER A 593 2.23 -3.44 9.74
C SER A 593 2.94 -4.77 9.51
N ILE A 594 3.91 -5.13 10.36
CA ILE A 594 4.61 -6.41 10.29
C ILE A 594 3.61 -7.57 10.43
N VAL A 595 2.66 -7.48 11.36
CA VAL A 595 1.66 -8.54 11.56
C VAL A 595 0.75 -8.68 10.34
N VAL A 596 0.23 -7.57 9.81
CA VAL A 596 -0.63 -7.58 8.61
C VAL A 596 0.13 -8.10 7.39
N LEU A 597 1.37 -7.66 7.19
CA LEU A 597 2.20 -8.11 6.07
C LEU A 597 2.65 -9.56 6.26
N LYS A 598 2.86 -10.04 7.49
CA LYS A 598 3.14 -11.46 7.75
C LYS A 598 1.92 -12.33 7.43
N ALA A 599 0.71 -11.88 7.77
CA ALA A 599 -0.52 -12.56 7.35
C ALA A 599 -0.59 -12.64 5.82
N LEU A 600 -0.30 -11.53 5.12
CA LEU A 600 -0.20 -11.50 3.65
C LEU A 600 0.87 -12.45 3.11
N SER A 601 2.07 -12.50 3.72
CA SER A 601 3.16 -13.42 3.35
C SER A 601 2.71 -14.88 3.41
N ASN A 602 2.02 -15.26 4.49
CA ASN A 602 1.50 -16.61 4.68
C ASN A 602 0.46 -16.94 3.60
N THR A 603 -0.43 -16.00 3.25
CA THR A 603 -1.41 -16.16 2.16
C THR A 603 -0.74 -16.25 0.79
N LEU A 604 0.31 -15.47 0.55
CA LEU A 604 0.99 -15.42 -0.75
C LEU A 604 1.95 -16.59 -0.97
N GLY A 605 2.33 -17.33 0.08
CA GLY A 605 3.24 -18.48 0.03
C GLY A 605 4.68 -18.12 -0.31
N ILE A 606 5.09 -16.86 -0.05
CA ILE A 606 6.43 -16.35 -0.37
C ILE A 606 6.96 -15.51 0.79
N ASP A 607 8.27 -15.61 1.02
CA ASP A 607 8.97 -14.72 1.94
C ASP A 607 9.07 -13.29 1.37
N ILE A 608 8.47 -12.35 2.08
CA ILE A 608 8.44 -10.93 1.74
C ILE A 608 9.23 -10.08 2.75
N PHE A 609 10.11 -10.71 3.54
CA PHE A 609 10.92 -10.02 4.55
C PHE A 609 11.69 -8.81 3.99
N ILE A 610 12.35 -8.98 2.83
CA ILE A 610 13.14 -7.92 2.19
C ILE A 610 12.26 -6.70 1.81
N PRO A 611 11.13 -6.86 1.09
CA PRO A 611 10.20 -5.75 0.83
C PRO A 611 9.69 -5.04 2.09
N VAL A 612 9.33 -5.80 3.12
CA VAL A 612 8.80 -5.27 4.39
C VAL A 612 9.87 -4.44 5.11
N LEU A 613 11.08 -4.99 5.25
CA LEU A 613 12.19 -4.31 5.91
C LEU A 613 12.57 -3.03 5.17
N THR A 614 12.69 -3.09 3.85
CA THR A 614 13.01 -1.93 3.00
C THR A 614 11.98 -0.81 3.20
N THR A 615 10.70 -1.16 3.25
CA THR A 615 9.61 -0.21 3.46
C THR A 615 9.69 0.46 4.84
N ILE A 616 9.93 -0.32 5.90
CA ILE A 616 10.05 0.21 7.27
C ILE A 616 11.27 1.12 7.41
N VAL A 617 12.41 0.75 6.82
CA VAL A 617 13.63 1.57 6.85
C VAL A 617 13.41 2.88 6.09
N ALA A 618 12.88 2.83 4.88
CA ALA A 618 12.59 4.02 4.08
C ALA A 618 11.61 4.97 4.79
N TYR A 619 10.52 4.43 5.36
CA TYR A 619 9.56 5.21 6.12
C TYR A 619 10.21 5.86 7.35
N THR A 620 10.99 5.08 8.11
CA THR A 620 11.68 5.55 9.31
C THR A 620 12.65 6.69 9.00
N LEU A 621 13.38 6.62 7.89
CA LEU A 621 14.33 7.68 7.47
C LEU A 621 13.61 9.02 7.23
N ILE A 622 12.48 9.01 6.49
CA ILE A 622 11.72 10.23 6.22
C ILE A 622 11.04 10.72 7.51
N TYR A 623 10.50 9.80 8.32
CA TYR A 623 9.90 10.13 9.62
C TYR A 623 10.92 10.75 10.59
N PHE A 624 12.18 10.30 10.53
CA PHE A 624 13.29 10.87 11.29
C PHE A 624 13.67 12.29 10.82
N ALA A 625 13.55 12.60 9.53
CA ALA A 625 13.73 13.97 9.04
C ALA A 625 12.70 14.93 9.68
N TYR A 626 11.42 14.52 9.79
CA TYR A 626 10.41 15.28 10.52
C TYR A 626 10.74 15.45 12.01
N TYR A 627 11.34 14.44 12.64
CA TYR A 627 11.83 14.55 14.02
C TYR A 627 12.88 15.66 14.16
N ILE A 628 13.91 15.67 13.29
CA ILE A 628 14.96 16.69 13.31
C ILE A 628 14.36 18.09 13.13
N LEU A 629 13.49 18.26 12.11
CA LEU A 629 12.81 19.52 11.85
C LEU A 629 12.00 19.98 13.06
N THR A 630 11.30 19.06 13.72
CA THR A 630 10.48 19.37 14.89
C THR A 630 11.33 19.79 16.09
N VAL A 631 12.43 19.08 16.37
CA VAL A 631 13.34 19.43 17.48
C VAL A 631 13.95 20.80 17.28
N LYS A 632 14.43 21.11 16.06
CA LYS A 632 15.02 22.41 15.72
C LYS A 632 13.99 23.54 15.87
N SER A 633 12.80 23.37 15.31
CA SER A 633 11.73 24.37 15.40
C SER A 633 11.25 24.57 16.82
N TYR A 634 11.06 23.49 17.60
CA TYR A 634 10.66 23.56 19.00
C TYR A 634 11.69 24.32 19.83
N ASN A 635 12.97 23.97 19.67
CA ASN A 635 14.06 24.63 20.37
C ASN A 635 14.12 26.13 20.05
N ASN A 636 13.94 26.52 18.79
CA ASN A 636 13.96 27.92 18.38
C ASN A 636 12.80 28.74 18.97
N ILE A 637 11.64 28.12 19.22
CA ILE A 637 10.51 28.80 19.88
C ILE A 637 10.82 29.01 21.35
N VAL A 638 11.33 27.97 22.01
CA VAL A 638 11.58 28.00 23.45
C VAL A 638 12.82 28.84 23.81
N ASN A 639 13.86 28.84 22.97
CA ASN A 639 15.13 29.54 23.21
C ASN A 639 15.25 30.93 22.58
N LYS A 640 14.14 31.48 22.07
CA LYS A 640 13.95 32.93 22.07
C LYS A 640 13.93 33.44 23.51
#